data_AF-A0AA42T796-F1
#
_entry.id   AF-A0AA42T796-F1
#
_cell.length_a   1.000
_cell.length_b   1.000
_cell.length_c   1.000
_cell.angle_alpha   90.00
_cell.angle_beta   90.00
_cell.angle_gamma   90.00
#
_symmetry.space_group_name_H-M   'P 1'
#
loop_
_entity.id
_entity.type
_entity.pdbx_description
1 polymer ?
#
loop_
_entity_poly.entity_id
_entity_poly.type
_entity_poly.pdbx_seq_one_letter_code
_entity_poly.pdbx_strand_id
1 'polypeptide(L)'
;MTAQIKFNRRTLPADLANYHEWPPCETSLLDSADLALFEQRRKALVAYLGGLRTAEIASQFGIERTEVLRYLNRCVAVLGDGRIAGWAGLIKGFRTRAPTRFKPVSAMPSQSFGGYTGALSALLDSQPDVQLALDKYLATGITPGGAKRGRISYKEAHQIFLELCRGTGLGKNEWPFCVGRYGREAIRVYVKQFFIANHEKVASLQYGEECRQRSRRPGGKSEGPIALAPFEIVEADEHTADIIFAVGVSTPKGVKYVPSRRMTLIVIADRFTSFILGWDIVVRRTISSSDFLRCIDHASAGQCLSNELQRALEATLSIEADAPELRLGFGSLFVDNALAHLSDTVADRVRAETGAAISFGAIRRPKRRSLVERVFGWMAWNVFHQSPSTTGNSPTDTRRNQPERQAVRHQVTLEKLMEETSKAVARWNSTPTEANYGSSPTDQILEYYSPGSGCLAPLGPPRPTLTPPLRVEVAPAPVRGSQKKGRLPRVSYASVEYGSPILATRWDLIGQSVTLHADPYDISHVQAYTRDGRELGELVPVSSRWQHEHSLEIRRLLRSKIEGTRDEPIGDIVGSELQALAQKALDACARAPRTTHAATVLAEEGRKGYAPEMSSRSAGKRIDTQTLASRVRKSRNIDFSIIGK
;
A
#
# COMPACT_ATOMS: atom_id res chain seq x y z
N MET A 1 36.78 30.82 -20.88
CA MET A 1 36.47 30.39 -22.26
C MET A 1 37.65 29.60 -22.79
N THR A 2 37.55 28.28 -22.89
CA THR A 2 38.56 27.45 -23.57
C THR A 2 38.46 27.71 -25.07
N ALA A 3 39.52 28.30 -25.66
CA ALA A 3 39.64 28.46 -27.10
C ALA A 3 39.58 27.06 -27.73
N GLN A 4 38.55 26.82 -28.55
CA GLN A 4 38.37 25.49 -29.14
C GLN A 4 39.41 25.31 -30.24
N ILE A 5 40.26 24.29 -30.08
CA ILE A 5 41.24 23.91 -31.08
C ILE A 5 40.45 23.46 -32.31
N LYS A 6 40.57 24.20 -33.42
CA LYS A 6 39.99 23.81 -34.70
C LYS A 6 40.95 22.85 -35.39
N PHE A 7 40.46 21.66 -35.73
CA PHE A 7 41.24 20.64 -36.41
C PHE A 7 41.13 20.78 -37.92
N ASN A 8 42.24 20.51 -38.59
CA ASN A 8 42.31 20.17 -40.00
C ASN A 8 43.01 18.80 -40.12
N ARG A 9 43.11 18.24 -41.33
CA ARG A 9 43.74 16.92 -41.54
C ARG A 9 45.14 16.77 -40.92
N ARG A 10 45.95 17.83 -40.89
CA ARG A 10 47.33 17.79 -40.34
C ARG A 10 47.39 17.92 -38.83
N THR A 11 46.41 18.57 -38.23
CA THR A 11 46.39 18.85 -36.78
C THR A 11 45.45 17.93 -36.01
N LEU A 12 44.74 17.05 -36.70
CA LEU A 12 43.81 16.08 -36.10
C LEU A 12 44.62 14.95 -35.43
N PRO A 13 44.43 14.69 -34.12
CA PRO A 13 45.06 13.54 -33.45
C PRO A 13 44.71 12.22 -34.13
N ALA A 14 45.66 11.28 -34.18
CA ALA A 14 45.48 9.98 -34.83
C ALA A 14 44.25 9.22 -34.29
N ASP A 15 44.05 9.26 -32.97
CA ASP A 15 42.92 8.63 -32.28
C ASP A 15 41.56 9.19 -32.73
N LEU A 16 41.50 10.47 -33.13
CA LEU A 16 40.28 11.11 -33.64
C LEU A 16 40.13 11.00 -35.16
N ALA A 17 41.21 10.66 -35.87
CA ALA A 17 41.24 10.50 -37.31
C ALA A 17 40.64 9.16 -37.78
N ASN A 18 40.57 8.15 -36.90
CA ASN A 18 39.96 6.86 -37.20
C ASN A 18 38.42 6.95 -37.24
N TYR A 19 37.87 7.32 -38.40
CA TYR A 19 36.44 7.48 -38.58
C TYR A 19 35.63 6.17 -38.56
N HIS A 20 36.29 5.00 -38.57
CA HIS A 20 35.64 3.70 -38.41
C HIS A 20 35.19 3.46 -36.96
N GLU A 21 35.83 4.12 -36.00
CA GLU A 21 35.50 4.04 -34.56
C GLU A 21 34.54 5.17 -34.13
N TRP A 22 34.15 6.06 -35.05
CA TRP A 22 33.23 7.13 -34.72
C TRP A 22 31.84 6.57 -34.38
N PRO A 23 31.18 7.13 -33.34
CA PRO A 23 29.82 6.76 -33.00
C PRO A 23 28.90 6.76 -34.24
N PRO A 24 28.19 5.65 -34.51
CA PRO A 24 27.30 5.55 -35.67
C PRO A 24 26.10 6.48 -35.52
N CYS A 25 25.51 6.85 -36.65
CA CYS A 25 24.29 7.64 -36.71
C CYS A 25 23.22 6.80 -37.42
N GLU A 26 22.10 6.55 -36.75
CA GLU A 26 20.93 5.91 -37.36
C GLU A 26 20.26 6.90 -38.34
N THR A 27 20.01 6.46 -39.57
CA THR A 27 19.55 7.33 -40.66
C THR A 27 18.19 6.91 -41.24
N SER A 28 17.65 5.75 -40.82
CA SER A 28 16.38 5.19 -41.34
C SER A 28 15.16 6.10 -41.16
N LEU A 29 15.19 7.02 -40.20
CA LEU A 29 14.09 7.96 -39.92
C LEU A 29 14.29 9.36 -40.53
N LEU A 30 15.38 9.60 -41.27
CA LEU A 30 15.59 10.85 -41.98
C LEU A 30 14.68 10.91 -43.21
N ASP A 31 14.16 12.10 -43.51
CA ASP A 31 13.48 12.30 -44.79
C ASP A 31 14.46 12.13 -45.96
N SER A 32 13.93 11.87 -47.16
CA SER A 32 14.76 11.54 -48.33
C SER A 32 15.75 12.66 -48.69
N ALA A 33 15.38 13.93 -48.46
CA ALA A 33 16.22 15.08 -48.73
C ALA A 33 17.38 15.21 -47.73
N ASP A 34 17.10 15.03 -46.44
CA ASP A 34 18.08 15.12 -45.37
C ASP A 34 19.00 13.88 -45.34
N LEU A 35 18.51 12.70 -45.74
CA LEU A 35 19.31 11.50 -45.96
C LEU A 35 20.33 11.69 -47.10
N ALA A 36 19.88 12.19 -48.25
CA ALA A 36 20.76 12.47 -49.39
C ALA A 36 21.85 13.49 -49.01
N LEU A 37 21.47 14.53 -48.28
CA LEU A 37 22.38 15.55 -47.77
C LEU A 37 23.38 14.98 -46.75
N PHE A 38 22.94 14.08 -45.86
CA PHE A 38 23.79 13.39 -44.90
C PHE A 38 24.84 12.51 -45.62
N GLU A 39 24.42 11.69 -46.58
CA GLU A 39 25.31 10.81 -47.34
C GLU A 39 26.32 11.60 -48.18
N GLN A 40 25.89 12.70 -48.79
CA GLN A 40 26.79 13.59 -49.53
C GLN A 40 27.87 14.17 -48.61
N ARG A 41 27.50 14.64 -47.42
CA ARG A 41 28.45 15.14 -46.40
C ARG A 41 29.39 14.03 -45.92
N ARG A 42 28.87 12.81 -45.71
CA ARG A 42 29.62 11.65 -45.25
C ARG A 42 30.70 11.27 -46.27
N LYS A 43 30.33 11.11 -47.54
CA LYS A 43 31.26 10.78 -48.63
C LYS A 43 32.35 11.83 -48.79
N ALA A 44 32.00 13.11 -48.76
CA ALA A 44 32.98 14.20 -48.86
C ALA A 44 33.97 14.23 -47.69
N LEU A 45 33.49 13.94 -46.46
CA LEU A 45 34.36 13.89 -45.28
C LEU A 45 35.28 12.67 -45.27
N VAL A 46 34.79 11.50 -45.71
CA VAL A 46 35.62 10.29 -45.88
C VAL A 46 36.69 10.53 -46.94
N ALA A 47 36.33 11.10 -48.10
CA ALA A 47 37.30 11.47 -49.13
C ALA A 47 38.35 12.47 -48.62
N TYR A 48 37.94 13.44 -47.78
CA TYR A 48 38.85 14.36 -47.12
C TYR A 48 39.81 13.67 -46.16
N LEU A 49 39.35 12.70 -45.36
CA LEU A 49 40.21 11.97 -44.44
C LEU A 49 41.12 10.97 -45.18
N GLY A 50 40.65 10.41 -46.30
CA GLY A 50 41.41 9.52 -47.19
C GLY A 50 42.46 10.21 -48.08
N GLY A 51 42.61 11.54 -47.99
CA GLY A 51 43.74 12.25 -48.59
C GLY A 51 43.41 13.16 -49.78
N LEU A 52 42.20 13.13 -50.35
CA LEU A 52 41.84 13.95 -51.52
C LEU A 52 41.99 15.45 -51.24
N ARG A 53 42.36 16.23 -52.25
CA ARG A 53 42.53 17.69 -52.08
C ARG A 53 41.16 18.36 -51.97
N THR A 54 41.07 19.45 -51.21
CA THR A 54 39.78 20.15 -51.02
C THR A 54 39.19 20.70 -52.31
N ALA A 55 40.03 21.01 -53.31
CA ALA A 55 39.58 21.42 -54.64
C ALA A 55 38.88 20.28 -55.41
N GLU A 56 39.39 19.05 -55.29
CA GLU A 56 38.78 17.85 -55.90
C GLU A 56 37.44 17.53 -55.22
N ILE A 57 37.36 17.68 -53.90
CA ILE A 57 36.13 17.46 -53.13
C ILE A 57 35.06 18.50 -53.48
N ALA A 58 35.45 19.76 -53.67
CA ALA A 58 34.53 20.81 -54.13
C ALA A 58 33.99 20.48 -55.53
N SER A 59 34.84 20.01 -56.44
CA SER A 59 34.41 19.61 -57.79
C SER A 59 33.52 18.35 -57.81
N GLN A 60 33.80 17.35 -56.98
CA GLN A 60 33.07 16.06 -57.00
C GLN A 60 31.78 16.07 -56.18
N PHE A 61 31.77 16.76 -55.05
CA PHE A 61 30.66 16.72 -54.09
C PHE A 61 29.97 18.08 -53.91
N GLY A 62 30.46 19.16 -54.52
CA GLY A 62 29.89 20.50 -54.36
C GLY A 62 30.07 21.09 -52.95
N ILE A 63 31.04 20.59 -52.18
CA ILE A 63 31.27 21.02 -50.79
C ILE A 63 32.61 21.77 -50.70
N GLU A 64 32.51 23.05 -50.37
CA GLU A 64 33.65 23.95 -50.19
C GLU A 64 34.56 23.55 -49.02
N ARG A 65 35.83 23.96 -49.09
CA ARG A 65 36.85 23.68 -48.05
C ARG A 65 36.38 24.06 -46.65
N THR A 66 35.75 25.21 -46.51
CA THR A 66 35.24 25.74 -45.24
C THR A 66 34.18 24.83 -44.63
N GLU A 67 33.31 24.27 -45.46
CA GLU A 67 32.24 23.37 -45.05
C GLU A 67 32.76 21.98 -44.66
N VAL A 68 33.70 21.41 -45.43
CA VAL A 68 34.36 20.14 -45.07
C VAL A 68 35.04 20.24 -43.71
N LEU A 69 35.80 21.33 -43.48
CA LEU A 69 36.45 21.57 -42.19
C LEU A 69 35.44 21.78 -41.07
N ARG A 70 34.31 22.44 -41.35
CA ARG A 70 33.22 22.61 -40.38
C ARG A 70 32.60 21.26 -40.01
N TYR A 71 32.38 20.37 -40.97
CA TYR A 71 31.86 19.01 -40.72
C TYR A 71 32.83 18.19 -39.88
N LEU A 72 34.12 18.19 -40.22
CA LEU A 72 35.15 17.52 -39.42
C LEU A 72 35.09 17.95 -37.95
N ASN A 73 35.11 19.27 -37.71
CA ASN A 73 35.10 19.83 -36.36
C ASN A 73 33.78 19.59 -35.61
N ARG A 74 32.67 19.29 -36.31
CA ARG A 74 31.42 18.87 -35.66
C ARG A 74 31.48 17.41 -35.24
N CYS A 75 31.99 16.53 -36.10
CA CYS A 75 32.07 15.11 -35.81
C CYS A 75 33.01 14.81 -34.65
N VAL A 76 34.12 15.54 -34.55
CA VAL A 76 35.08 15.38 -33.44
C VAL A 76 34.81 16.31 -32.24
N ALA A 77 33.69 17.03 -32.25
CA ALA A 77 33.31 17.86 -31.10
C ALA A 77 32.92 16.96 -29.94
N VAL A 78 33.57 17.17 -28.79
CA VAL A 78 33.21 16.50 -27.53
C VAL A 78 31.87 17.04 -27.03
N LEU A 79 30.93 16.14 -26.81
CA LEU A 79 29.59 16.42 -26.27
C LEU A 79 29.62 16.43 -24.74
N GLY A 80 28.49 16.82 -24.13
CA GLY A 80 28.38 16.95 -22.67
C GLY A 80 28.55 15.64 -21.88
N ASP A 81 28.53 14.49 -22.55
CA ASP A 81 28.78 13.15 -22.01
C ASP A 81 30.27 12.73 -22.11
N GLY A 82 31.14 13.58 -22.65
CA GLY A 82 32.56 13.31 -22.83
C GLY A 82 32.92 12.52 -24.10
N ARG A 83 31.94 12.09 -24.89
CA ARG A 83 32.17 11.40 -26.18
C ARG A 83 32.21 12.39 -27.33
N ILE A 84 32.85 12.03 -28.43
CA ILE A 84 32.74 12.82 -29.66
C ILE A 84 31.35 12.65 -30.28
N ALA A 85 30.88 13.65 -31.03
CA ALA A 85 29.60 13.59 -31.72
C ALA A 85 29.53 12.48 -32.79
N GLY A 86 30.66 12.08 -33.36
CA GLY A 86 30.74 11.08 -34.41
C GLY A 86 29.96 11.51 -35.66
N TRP A 87 29.30 10.54 -36.31
CA TRP A 87 28.56 10.79 -37.55
C TRP A 87 27.35 11.72 -37.37
N ALA A 88 26.80 11.83 -36.16
CA ALA A 88 25.69 12.74 -35.85
C ALA A 88 26.03 14.22 -36.14
N GLY A 89 27.32 14.57 -36.15
CA GLY A 89 27.81 15.91 -36.52
C GLY A 89 27.43 16.37 -37.93
N LEU A 90 27.05 15.44 -38.81
CA LEU A 90 26.64 15.72 -40.20
C LEU A 90 25.13 15.96 -40.37
N ILE A 91 24.33 15.71 -39.33
CA ILE A 91 22.87 15.92 -39.38
C ILE A 91 22.58 17.41 -39.62
N LYS A 92 21.58 17.69 -40.45
CA LYS A 92 21.11 19.06 -40.70
C LYS A 92 20.63 19.71 -39.40
N GLY A 93 21.07 20.94 -39.18
CA GLY A 93 20.73 21.68 -37.97
C GLY A 93 21.48 21.26 -36.71
N PHE A 94 22.42 20.30 -36.80
CA PHE A 94 23.27 19.92 -35.67
C PHE A 94 24.08 21.13 -35.15
N ARG A 95 24.02 21.35 -33.84
CA ARG A 95 24.71 22.45 -33.15
C ARG A 95 25.63 21.89 -32.09
N THR A 96 26.90 22.29 -32.16
CA THR A 96 27.91 21.96 -31.15
C THR A 96 27.84 22.86 -29.91
N ARG A 97 27.18 24.02 -30.00
CA ARG A 97 27.02 24.98 -28.91
C ARG A 97 25.63 25.62 -28.92
N ALA A 98 25.19 26.05 -27.75
CA ALA A 98 24.03 26.93 -27.61
C ALA A 98 24.33 28.31 -28.25
N PRO A 99 23.34 28.95 -28.91
CA PRO A 99 23.52 30.26 -29.52
C PRO A 99 23.84 31.32 -28.45
N THR A 100 25.02 31.91 -28.52
CA THR A 100 25.46 33.02 -27.65
C THR A 100 25.26 34.34 -28.39
N ARG A 101 24.64 35.31 -27.72
CA ARG A 101 24.33 36.61 -28.30
C ARG A 101 25.50 37.56 -28.03
N PHE A 102 26.02 38.20 -29.08
CA PHE A 102 27.12 39.18 -28.97
C PHE A 102 26.66 40.65 -28.99
N LYS A 103 25.43 40.93 -29.45
CA LYS A 103 24.87 42.29 -29.48
C LYS A 103 24.09 42.60 -28.19
N PRO A 104 24.25 43.79 -27.57
CA PRO A 104 23.49 44.17 -26.39
C PRO A 104 21.98 44.20 -26.66
N VAL A 105 21.18 44.09 -25.60
CA VAL A 105 19.71 44.17 -25.68
C VAL A 105 19.30 45.62 -25.46
N SER A 106 18.79 46.27 -26.50
CA SER A 106 18.23 47.62 -26.42
C SER A 106 16.72 47.59 -26.66
N ALA A 107 16.00 48.52 -26.04
CA ALA A 107 14.59 48.74 -26.37
C ALA A 107 14.45 49.13 -27.84
N MET A 108 13.57 48.43 -28.55
CA MET A 108 13.28 48.67 -29.97
C MET A 108 12.02 49.53 -30.14
N PRO A 109 11.91 50.32 -31.22
CA PRO A 109 10.68 51.05 -31.56
C PRO A 109 9.47 50.09 -31.69
N SER A 110 8.28 50.59 -31.36
CA SER A 110 7.02 49.81 -31.23
C SER A 110 6.60 49.01 -32.47
N GLN A 111 7.18 49.29 -33.64
CA GLN A 111 6.87 48.63 -34.92
C GLN A 111 7.88 47.54 -35.35
N SER A 112 8.93 47.29 -34.57
CA SER A 112 9.93 46.25 -34.89
C SER A 112 9.53 44.87 -34.34
N PHE A 113 9.40 43.86 -35.22
CA PHE A 113 9.16 42.47 -34.84
C PHE A 113 10.48 41.67 -34.84
N GLY A 114 10.83 41.03 -33.71
CA GLY A 114 12.06 40.24 -33.55
C GLY A 114 13.22 41.02 -32.92
N GLY A 115 14.31 40.30 -32.57
CA GLY A 115 15.54 40.91 -32.01
C GLY A 115 15.83 40.65 -30.53
N TYR A 116 14.97 39.94 -29.80
CA TYR A 116 15.19 39.56 -28.38
C TYR A 116 15.62 38.11 -28.17
N THR A 117 15.96 37.38 -29.24
CA THR A 117 16.54 36.03 -29.13
C THR A 117 17.81 36.07 -28.28
N GLY A 118 17.89 35.20 -27.27
CA GLY A 118 19.02 35.17 -26.33
C GLY A 118 19.04 36.29 -25.27
N ALA A 119 18.01 37.13 -25.17
CA ALA A 119 17.96 38.22 -24.19
C ALA A 119 17.93 37.72 -22.73
N LEU A 120 17.23 36.60 -22.47
CA LEU A 120 17.22 35.98 -21.14
C LEU A 120 18.62 35.51 -20.75
N SER A 121 19.32 34.78 -21.62
CA SER A 121 20.70 34.33 -21.35
C SER A 121 21.63 35.51 -21.06
N ALA A 122 21.55 36.57 -21.87
CA ALA A 122 22.36 37.77 -21.65
C ALA A 122 22.07 38.47 -20.31
N LEU A 123 20.81 38.48 -19.85
CA LEU A 123 20.45 39.02 -18.52
C LEU A 123 20.96 38.14 -17.39
N LEU A 124 20.85 36.81 -17.51
CA LEU A 124 21.34 35.90 -16.48
C LEU A 124 22.87 35.91 -16.39
N ASP A 125 23.56 36.09 -17.53
CA ASP A 125 25.01 36.24 -17.58
C ASP A 125 25.47 37.56 -16.91
N SER A 126 24.70 38.65 -17.05
CA SER A 126 25.03 39.94 -16.42
C SER A 126 24.57 40.03 -14.95
N GLN A 127 23.58 39.24 -14.56
CA GLN A 127 22.98 39.22 -13.23
C GLN A 127 22.89 37.77 -12.70
N PRO A 128 24.03 37.15 -12.34
CA PRO A 128 24.07 35.75 -11.90
C PRO A 128 23.25 35.50 -10.63
N ASP A 129 23.09 36.50 -9.77
CA ASP A 129 22.30 36.39 -8.53
C ASP A 129 20.81 36.13 -8.81
N VAL A 130 20.27 36.74 -9.89
CA VAL A 130 18.89 36.50 -10.34
C VAL A 130 18.73 35.05 -10.79
N GLN A 131 19.72 34.50 -11.50
CA GLN A 131 19.73 33.11 -11.93
C GLN A 131 19.76 32.16 -10.73
N LEU A 132 20.68 32.37 -9.79
CA LEU A 132 20.83 31.54 -8.60
C LEU A 132 19.56 31.53 -7.74
N ALA A 133 18.93 32.69 -7.53
CA ALA A 133 17.70 32.80 -6.77
C ALA A 133 16.52 32.11 -7.47
N LEU A 134 16.41 32.27 -8.80
CA LEU A 134 15.37 31.60 -9.58
C LEU A 134 15.55 30.09 -9.58
N ASP A 135 16.77 29.59 -9.78
CA ASP A 135 17.08 28.15 -9.77
C ASP A 135 16.86 27.52 -8.40
N LYS A 136 17.21 28.25 -7.32
CA LYS A 136 16.92 27.84 -5.94
C LYS A 136 15.41 27.69 -5.72
N TYR A 137 14.61 28.66 -6.18
CA TYR A 137 13.15 28.56 -6.12
C TYR A 137 12.65 27.36 -6.92
N LEU A 138 13.12 27.17 -8.16
CA LEU A 138 12.71 26.06 -9.03
C LEU A 138 13.06 24.68 -8.46
N ALA A 139 14.17 24.56 -7.72
CA ALA A 139 14.60 23.31 -7.10
C ALA A 139 13.90 23.00 -5.76
N THR A 140 13.56 24.03 -4.97
CA THR A 140 13.14 23.84 -3.56
C THR A 140 11.72 24.29 -3.26
N GLY A 141 11.09 25.07 -4.15
CA GLY A 141 9.81 25.73 -3.91
C GLY A 141 9.88 26.86 -2.89
N ILE A 142 11.06 27.24 -2.40
CA ILE A 142 11.24 28.32 -1.42
C ILE A 142 11.36 29.65 -2.18
N THR A 143 10.44 30.58 -1.91
CA THR A 143 10.46 31.91 -2.54
C THR A 143 11.64 32.74 -2.02
N PRO A 144 12.04 33.82 -2.72
CA PRO A 144 13.08 34.73 -2.23
C PRO A 144 12.81 35.31 -0.82
N GLY A 145 11.53 35.44 -0.44
CA GLY A 145 11.10 35.85 0.90
C GLY A 145 11.04 34.72 1.94
N GLY A 146 11.51 33.50 1.63
CA GLY A 146 11.62 32.38 2.57
C GLY A 146 10.37 31.52 2.73
N ALA A 147 9.26 31.83 2.04
CA ALA A 147 8.04 31.03 2.12
C ALA A 147 8.15 29.76 1.27
N LYS A 148 7.85 28.60 1.86
CA LYS A 148 7.81 27.32 1.14
C LYS A 148 6.50 27.16 0.39
N ARG A 149 6.55 27.01 -0.92
CA ARG A 149 5.41 26.69 -1.78
C ARG A 149 5.48 25.24 -2.26
N GLY A 150 4.32 24.71 -2.64
CA GLY A 150 4.17 23.35 -3.19
C GLY A 150 4.60 23.29 -4.67
N ARG A 151 3.72 22.77 -5.52
CA ARG A 151 3.96 22.63 -6.96
C ARG A 151 4.18 24.00 -7.62
N ILE A 152 5.27 24.16 -8.37
CA ILE A 152 5.59 25.42 -9.07
C ILE A 152 4.83 25.53 -10.38
N SER A 153 4.10 26.63 -10.55
CA SER A 153 3.47 26.99 -11.81
C SER A 153 4.33 27.93 -12.66
N TYR A 154 4.17 27.88 -13.99
CA TYR A 154 4.87 28.81 -14.90
C TYR A 154 4.52 30.28 -14.64
N LYS A 155 3.30 30.55 -14.14
CA LYS A 155 2.85 31.92 -13.81
C LYS A 155 3.61 32.45 -12.60
N GLU A 156 3.72 31.66 -11.53
CA GLU A 156 4.43 32.08 -10.32
C GLU A 156 5.93 32.20 -10.56
N ALA A 157 6.54 31.28 -11.32
CA ALA A 157 7.96 31.39 -11.69
C ALA A 157 8.24 32.69 -12.47
N HIS A 158 7.32 33.11 -13.35
CA HIS A 158 7.43 34.38 -14.05
C HIS A 158 7.29 35.59 -13.12
N GLN A 159 6.37 35.55 -12.16
CA GLN A 159 6.21 36.63 -11.17
C GLN A 159 7.46 36.81 -10.30
N ILE A 160 8.00 35.71 -9.77
CA ILE A 160 9.21 35.70 -8.95
C ILE A 160 10.41 36.21 -9.76
N PHE A 161 10.54 35.82 -11.02
CA PHE A 161 11.56 36.36 -11.90
C PHE A 161 11.46 37.90 -12.03
N LEU A 162 10.26 38.45 -12.22
CA LEU A 162 10.07 39.91 -12.30
C LEU A 162 10.37 40.62 -10.97
N GLU A 163 10.06 40.00 -9.84
CA GLU A 163 10.42 40.53 -8.51
C GLU A 163 11.94 40.58 -8.33
N LEU A 164 12.64 39.51 -8.68
CA LEU A 164 14.11 39.46 -8.65
C LEU A 164 14.72 40.53 -9.55
N CYS A 165 14.20 40.70 -10.77
CA CYS A 165 14.66 41.74 -11.70
C CYS A 165 14.40 43.17 -11.18
N ARG A 166 13.30 43.40 -10.46
CA ARG A 166 13.06 44.72 -9.82
C ARG A 166 14.03 44.97 -8.68
N GLY A 167 14.36 43.93 -7.90
CA GLY A 167 15.30 44.01 -6.79
C GLY A 167 16.72 44.40 -7.20
N THR A 168 17.13 44.09 -8.43
CA THR A 168 18.45 44.48 -8.99
C THR A 168 18.46 45.88 -9.62
N GLY A 169 17.34 46.60 -9.61
CA GLY A 169 17.25 47.97 -10.13
C GLY A 169 17.13 48.10 -11.66
N LEU A 170 16.74 47.03 -12.37
CA LEU A 170 16.55 47.06 -13.83
C LEU A 170 15.51 48.11 -14.25
N GLY A 171 15.86 48.96 -15.20
CA GLY A 171 15.05 50.07 -15.68
C GLY A 171 13.92 49.64 -16.62
N LYS A 172 12.93 50.53 -16.84
CA LYS A 172 11.79 50.26 -17.76
C LYS A 172 12.22 50.01 -19.21
N ASN A 173 13.38 50.52 -19.62
CA ASN A 173 13.92 50.38 -20.98
C ASN A 173 14.79 49.13 -21.15
N GLU A 174 14.98 48.34 -20.09
CA GLU A 174 15.77 47.12 -20.11
C GLU A 174 14.87 45.89 -20.18
N TRP A 175 15.40 44.80 -20.74
CA TRP A 175 14.67 43.53 -20.74
C TRP A 175 14.64 42.99 -19.30
N PRO A 176 13.50 42.46 -18.80
CA PRO A 176 12.27 42.11 -19.52
C PRO A 176 11.23 43.24 -19.62
N PHE A 177 11.43 44.41 -19.01
CA PHE A 177 10.39 45.46 -18.90
C PHE A 177 10.11 46.22 -20.19
N CYS A 178 11.05 46.24 -21.14
CA CYS A 178 10.88 46.87 -22.44
C CYS A 178 9.99 46.11 -23.44
N VAL A 179 9.48 44.91 -23.09
CA VAL A 179 8.63 44.08 -23.96
C VAL A 179 7.27 43.81 -23.34
N GLY A 180 6.19 43.90 -24.13
CA GLY A 180 4.81 43.87 -23.61
C GLY A 180 4.39 42.59 -22.86
N ARG A 181 5.05 41.45 -23.10
CA ARG A 181 4.82 40.18 -22.36
C ARG A 181 5.86 39.91 -21.27
N TYR A 182 6.74 40.87 -20.97
CA TYR A 182 7.73 40.78 -19.89
C TYR A 182 8.57 39.49 -19.90
N GLY A 183 8.93 38.98 -21.08
CA GLY A 183 9.73 37.76 -21.21
C GLY A 183 9.02 36.46 -20.82
N ARG A 184 7.68 36.44 -20.67
CA ARG A 184 6.89 35.28 -20.18
C ARG A 184 7.22 33.97 -20.88
N GLU A 185 7.31 33.96 -22.22
CA GLU A 185 7.60 32.73 -22.97
C GLU A 185 9.06 32.28 -22.78
N ALA A 186 10.00 33.22 -22.64
CA ALA A 186 11.40 32.88 -22.37
C ALA A 186 11.53 32.19 -20.99
N ILE A 187 10.83 32.69 -19.97
CA ILE A 187 10.79 32.04 -18.65
C ILE A 187 10.08 30.69 -18.70
N ARG A 188 9.00 30.55 -19.46
CA ARG A 188 8.34 29.24 -19.65
C ARG A 188 9.30 28.21 -20.23
N VAL A 189 10.04 28.57 -21.27
CA VAL A 189 11.05 27.70 -21.89
C VAL A 189 12.18 27.40 -20.91
N TYR A 190 12.66 28.39 -20.16
CA TYR A 190 13.69 28.23 -19.13
C TYR A 190 13.27 27.24 -18.04
N VAL A 191 12.06 27.40 -17.48
CA VAL A 191 11.51 26.48 -16.46
C VAL A 191 11.39 25.07 -17.03
N LYS A 192 10.92 24.92 -18.27
CA LYS A 192 10.83 23.61 -18.94
C LYS A 192 12.21 22.96 -19.08
N GLN A 193 13.22 23.71 -19.52
CA GLN A 193 14.59 23.22 -19.65
C GLN A 193 15.20 22.88 -18.29
N PHE A 194 14.96 23.70 -17.26
CA PHE A 194 15.41 23.45 -15.90
C PHE A 194 14.82 22.16 -15.35
N PHE A 195 13.52 21.91 -15.55
CA PHE A 195 12.86 20.67 -15.13
C PHE A 195 13.39 19.44 -15.86
N ILE A 196 13.71 19.57 -17.15
CA ILE A 196 14.33 18.48 -17.93
C ILE A 196 15.74 18.18 -17.40
N ALA A 197 16.57 19.22 -17.19
CA ALA A 197 17.95 19.07 -16.74
C ALA A 197 18.09 18.62 -15.28
N ASN A 198 17.14 19.02 -14.42
CA ASN A 198 17.17 18.76 -12.97
C ASN A 198 16.01 17.85 -12.51
N HIS A 199 15.57 16.94 -13.37
CA HIS A 199 14.39 16.11 -13.15
C HIS A 199 14.37 15.43 -11.77
N GLU A 200 15.50 14.84 -11.33
CA GLU A 200 15.59 14.17 -10.02
C GLU A 200 15.33 15.10 -8.82
N LYS A 201 15.82 16.35 -8.89
CA LYS A 201 15.66 17.34 -7.81
C LYS A 201 14.24 17.88 -7.75
N VAL A 202 13.63 18.05 -8.92
CA VAL A 202 12.32 18.69 -9.09
C VAL A 202 11.16 17.68 -9.00
N ALA A 203 11.40 16.40 -9.28
CA ALA A 203 10.35 15.38 -9.35
C ALA A 203 9.51 15.28 -8.08
N SER A 204 10.14 15.33 -6.90
CA SER A 204 9.41 15.29 -5.61
C SER A 204 8.51 16.51 -5.40
N LEU A 205 8.96 17.68 -5.85
CA LEU A 205 8.23 18.93 -5.68
C LEU A 205 7.06 19.06 -6.67
N GLN A 206 7.24 18.58 -7.90
CA GLN A 206 6.24 18.70 -8.97
C GLN A 206 5.23 17.56 -9.01
N TYR A 207 5.69 16.35 -8.73
CA TYR A 207 4.96 15.10 -9.00
C TYR A 207 4.91 14.16 -7.79
N GLY A 208 5.49 14.55 -6.65
CA GLY A 208 5.52 13.76 -5.43
C GLY A 208 6.69 12.78 -5.35
N GLU A 209 6.87 12.21 -4.15
CA GLU A 209 8.03 11.40 -3.80
C GLU A 209 8.12 10.10 -4.61
N GLU A 210 6.99 9.51 -4.99
CA GLU A 210 6.95 8.31 -5.82
C GLU A 210 7.55 8.53 -7.21
N CYS A 211 7.23 9.65 -7.85
CA CYS A 211 7.82 10.02 -9.14
C CYS A 211 9.33 10.18 -9.01
N ARG A 212 9.84 10.81 -7.93
CA ARG A 212 11.29 10.90 -7.67
C ARG A 212 11.93 9.52 -7.56
N GLN A 213 11.30 8.58 -6.85
CA GLN A 213 11.80 7.21 -6.72
C GLN A 213 11.78 6.42 -8.05
N ARG A 214 10.81 6.67 -8.93
CA ARG A 214 10.76 6.10 -10.29
C ARG A 214 11.77 6.75 -11.25
N SER A 215 12.10 8.01 -10.99
CA SER A 215 12.99 8.83 -11.83
C SER A 215 14.47 8.61 -11.57
N ARG A 216 14.83 7.90 -10.49
CA ARG A 216 16.21 7.43 -10.27
C ARG A 216 16.58 6.51 -11.43
N ARG A 217 17.79 6.70 -11.98
CA ARG A 217 18.28 6.03 -13.20
C ARG A 217 17.89 4.53 -13.26
N PRO A 218 17.40 4.03 -14.40
CA PRO A 218 17.19 2.59 -14.59
C PRO A 218 18.53 1.87 -14.46
N GLY A 219 18.60 0.84 -13.61
CA GLY A 219 19.83 0.07 -13.35
C GLY A 219 20.16 -0.12 -11.87
N GLY A 220 19.50 0.59 -10.96
CA GLY A 220 19.50 0.19 -9.55
C GLY A 220 18.79 -1.16 -9.41
N LYS A 221 19.55 -2.21 -9.07
CA LYS A 221 19.00 -3.52 -8.70
C LYS A 221 17.81 -3.33 -7.76
N SER A 222 16.75 -4.14 -7.93
CA SER A 222 15.64 -4.17 -6.98
C SER A 222 16.21 -4.19 -5.56
N GLU A 223 15.93 -3.15 -4.76
CA GLU A 223 16.59 -2.94 -3.46
C GLU A 223 16.08 -3.92 -2.37
N GLY A 224 15.43 -5.02 -2.75
CA GLY A 224 14.87 -6.03 -1.86
C GLY A 224 15.60 -7.38 -1.98
N PRO A 225 15.58 -8.21 -0.92
CA PRO A 225 16.13 -9.55 -1.00
C PRO A 225 15.34 -10.39 -2.02
N ILE A 226 16.09 -11.13 -2.83
CA ILE A 226 15.57 -12.04 -3.84
C ILE A 226 15.36 -13.39 -3.16
N ALA A 227 14.20 -14.00 -3.35
CA ALA A 227 13.96 -15.38 -2.92
C ALA A 227 14.61 -16.33 -3.93
N LEU A 228 15.30 -17.35 -3.46
CA LEU A 228 15.99 -18.38 -4.24
C LEU A 228 15.30 -19.75 -4.14
N ALA A 229 14.42 -19.94 -3.14
CA ALA A 229 13.63 -21.15 -2.95
C ALA A 229 12.19 -20.84 -2.53
N PRO A 230 11.23 -21.77 -2.77
CA PRO A 230 9.89 -21.67 -2.19
C PRO A 230 9.93 -21.52 -0.67
N PHE A 231 9.04 -20.67 -0.13
CA PHE A 231 8.87 -20.38 1.29
C PHE A 231 10.06 -19.70 1.98
N GLU A 232 11.13 -19.38 1.26
CA GLU A 232 12.29 -18.65 1.81
C GLU A 232 11.90 -17.23 2.23
N ILE A 233 11.14 -16.53 1.37
CA ILE A 233 10.63 -15.19 1.66
C ILE A 233 9.13 -15.18 1.44
N VAL A 234 8.39 -14.93 2.51
CA VAL A 234 6.94 -14.82 2.52
C VAL A 234 6.56 -13.37 2.79
N GLU A 235 5.59 -12.85 2.04
CA GLU A 235 5.03 -11.52 2.23
C GLU A 235 3.63 -11.62 2.83
N ALA A 236 3.34 -10.80 3.84
CA ALA A 236 2.00 -10.66 4.41
C ALA A 236 1.58 -9.19 4.41
N ASP A 237 0.35 -8.93 3.98
CA ASP A 237 -0.20 -7.58 3.96
C ASP A 237 -1.73 -7.59 4.12
N GLU A 238 -2.29 -6.43 4.45
CA GLU A 238 -3.73 -6.20 4.57
C GLU A 238 -4.23 -5.20 3.52
N HIS A 239 -5.45 -5.42 3.02
CA HIS A 239 -6.09 -4.51 2.08
C HIS A 239 -7.57 -4.34 2.37
N THR A 240 -8.01 -3.10 2.52
CA THR A 240 -9.44 -2.80 2.64
C THR A 240 -10.14 -3.11 1.31
N ALA A 241 -11.10 -4.03 1.31
CA ALA A 241 -11.79 -4.45 0.10
C ALA A 241 -12.73 -3.36 -0.45
N ASP A 242 -12.72 -3.20 -1.77
CA ASP A 242 -13.53 -2.21 -2.50
C ASP A 242 -14.94 -2.72 -2.82
N ILE A 243 -15.65 -3.19 -1.78
CA ILE A 243 -16.98 -3.77 -1.91
C ILE A 243 -17.87 -3.51 -0.68
N ILE A 244 -19.16 -3.36 -0.92
CA ILE A 244 -20.20 -3.37 0.13
C ILE A 244 -20.92 -4.71 0.08
N PHE A 245 -21.03 -5.39 1.22
CA PHE A 245 -21.78 -6.63 1.33
C PHE A 245 -22.98 -6.47 2.26
N ALA A 246 -23.94 -7.37 2.15
CA ALA A 246 -25.18 -7.39 2.90
C ALA A 246 -25.16 -8.46 4.00
N VAL A 247 -25.71 -8.09 5.15
CA VAL A 247 -25.85 -8.93 6.33
C VAL A 247 -27.31 -9.34 6.44
N GLY A 248 -27.58 -10.64 6.47
CA GLY A 248 -28.93 -11.17 6.67
C GLY A 248 -29.34 -11.03 8.13
N VAL A 249 -30.40 -10.28 8.40
CA VAL A 249 -31.00 -10.16 9.72
C VAL A 249 -32.33 -10.91 9.73
N SER A 250 -32.41 -11.96 10.54
CA SER A 250 -33.65 -12.71 10.75
C SER A 250 -34.71 -11.81 11.37
N THR A 251 -35.92 -11.80 10.81
CA THR A 251 -37.09 -11.11 11.35
C THR A 251 -38.28 -12.07 11.38
N PRO A 252 -39.36 -11.77 12.13
CA PRO A 252 -40.56 -12.62 12.15
C PRO A 252 -41.23 -12.84 10.78
N LYS A 253 -40.93 -11.99 9.78
CA LYS A 253 -41.48 -12.09 8.42
C LYS A 253 -40.47 -12.63 7.38
N GLY A 254 -39.32 -13.13 7.83
CA GLY A 254 -38.23 -13.61 6.97
C GLY A 254 -36.93 -12.83 7.18
N VAL A 255 -35.95 -13.03 6.30
CA VAL A 255 -34.63 -12.38 6.40
C VAL A 255 -34.65 -11.03 5.69
N LYS A 256 -34.25 -9.96 6.40
CA LYS A 256 -34.04 -8.64 5.80
C LYS A 256 -32.54 -8.35 5.73
N TYR A 257 -32.08 -8.01 4.54
CA TYR A 257 -30.67 -7.71 4.30
C TYR A 257 -30.35 -6.23 4.55
N VAL A 258 -29.26 -5.99 5.26
CA VAL A 258 -28.75 -4.65 5.58
C VAL A 258 -27.27 -4.53 5.19
N PRO A 259 -26.83 -3.43 4.57
CA PRO A 259 -25.45 -3.33 4.10
C PRO A 259 -24.47 -3.05 5.26
N SER A 260 -23.32 -3.72 5.22
CA SER A 260 -22.17 -3.50 6.10
C SER A 260 -21.23 -2.43 5.53
N ARG A 261 -20.33 -1.86 6.35
CA ARG A 261 -19.42 -0.78 5.94
C ARG A 261 -18.28 -1.24 5.05
N ARG A 262 -17.28 -1.92 5.61
CA ARG A 262 -16.06 -2.33 4.93
C ARG A 262 -15.53 -3.60 5.57
N MET A 263 -14.84 -4.40 4.79
CA MET A 263 -14.06 -5.55 5.24
C MET A 263 -12.60 -5.38 4.79
N THR A 264 -11.70 -6.10 5.44
CA THR A 264 -10.27 -6.12 5.12
C THR A 264 -9.88 -7.56 4.80
N LEU A 265 -9.14 -7.72 3.71
CA LEU A 265 -8.55 -8.98 3.28
C LEU A 265 -7.09 -9.01 3.74
N ILE A 266 -6.69 -10.08 4.41
CA ILE A 266 -5.30 -10.39 4.74
C ILE A 266 -4.84 -11.46 3.74
N VAL A 267 -3.66 -11.30 3.17
CA VAL A 267 -3.04 -12.29 2.26
C VAL A 267 -1.62 -12.56 2.68
N ILE A 268 -1.23 -13.84 2.64
CA ILE A 268 0.12 -14.33 2.85
C ILE A 268 0.55 -15.07 1.59
N ALA A 269 1.66 -14.66 0.98
CA ALA A 269 2.12 -15.22 -0.29
C ALA A 269 3.64 -15.45 -0.33
N ASP A 270 4.05 -16.51 -1.00
CA ASP A 270 5.45 -16.85 -1.28
C ASP A 270 6.02 -15.97 -2.39
N ARG A 271 7.19 -15.34 -2.14
CA ARG A 271 7.83 -14.43 -3.09
C ARG A 271 8.42 -15.15 -4.29
N PHE A 272 8.89 -16.39 -4.12
CA PHE A 272 9.59 -17.13 -5.17
C PHE A 272 8.64 -17.54 -6.30
N THR A 273 7.55 -18.21 -5.95
CA THR A 273 6.55 -18.76 -6.89
C THR A 273 5.33 -17.89 -7.09
N SER A 274 5.16 -16.83 -6.28
CA SER A 274 3.92 -16.06 -6.16
C SER A 274 2.72 -16.86 -5.59
N PHE A 275 2.93 -18.04 -5.01
CA PHE A 275 1.86 -18.87 -4.45
C PHE A 275 1.23 -18.22 -3.21
N ILE A 276 -0.10 -18.14 -3.16
CA ILE A 276 -0.83 -17.67 -1.97
C ILE A 276 -0.93 -18.82 -0.97
N LEU A 277 -0.33 -18.65 0.20
CA LEU A 277 -0.23 -19.64 1.27
C LEU A 277 -1.48 -19.66 2.15
N GLY A 278 -2.01 -18.48 2.45
CA GLY A 278 -3.17 -18.32 3.31
C GLY A 278 -3.80 -16.94 3.16
N TRP A 279 -5.08 -16.86 3.51
CA TRP A 279 -5.85 -15.62 3.46
C TRP A 279 -6.93 -15.61 4.52
N ASP A 280 -7.43 -14.42 4.80
CA ASP A 280 -8.48 -14.23 5.80
C ASP A 280 -9.29 -12.95 5.52
N ILE A 281 -10.59 -12.99 5.78
CA ILE A 281 -11.48 -11.82 5.64
C ILE A 281 -11.94 -11.41 7.04
N VAL A 282 -11.74 -10.15 7.38
CA VAL A 282 -12.13 -9.57 8.66
C VAL A 282 -13.08 -8.40 8.42
N VAL A 283 -14.22 -8.36 9.13
CA VAL A 283 -15.25 -7.35 8.94
C VAL A 283 -14.97 -6.13 9.81
N ARG A 284 -13.83 -5.48 9.55
CA ARG A 284 -13.42 -4.22 10.18
C ARG A 284 -12.48 -3.45 9.26
N ARG A 285 -12.20 -2.20 9.62
CA ARG A 285 -11.32 -1.32 8.84
C ARG A 285 -9.83 -1.60 9.05
N THR A 286 -9.47 -2.05 10.25
CA THR A 286 -8.08 -2.27 10.67
C THR A 286 -8.04 -3.57 11.44
N ILE A 287 -7.16 -4.49 11.06
CA ILE A 287 -7.08 -5.80 11.69
C ILE A 287 -6.48 -5.70 13.10
N SER A 288 -6.80 -6.67 13.95
CA SER A 288 -6.14 -6.86 15.25
C SER A 288 -4.94 -7.79 15.11
N SER A 289 -4.08 -7.82 16.13
CA SER A 289 -2.97 -8.79 16.19
C SER A 289 -3.46 -10.24 16.19
N SER A 290 -4.61 -10.52 16.77
CA SER A 290 -5.24 -11.86 16.77
C SER A 290 -5.68 -12.27 15.37
N ASP A 291 -6.24 -11.35 14.59
CA ASP A 291 -6.63 -11.60 13.19
C ASP A 291 -5.41 -11.94 12.34
N PHE A 292 -4.32 -11.18 12.51
CA PHE A 292 -3.05 -11.44 11.82
C PHE A 292 -2.46 -12.81 12.19
N LEU A 293 -2.39 -13.13 13.48
CA LEU A 293 -1.91 -14.42 13.97
C LEU A 293 -2.72 -15.59 13.42
N ARG A 294 -4.04 -15.43 13.30
CA ARG A 294 -4.91 -16.46 12.73
C ARG A 294 -4.67 -16.64 11.24
N CYS A 295 -4.46 -15.57 10.48
CA CYS A 295 -4.11 -15.70 9.06
C CYS A 295 -2.78 -16.45 8.88
N ILE A 296 -1.79 -16.19 9.75
CA ILE A 296 -0.53 -16.96 9.79
C ILE A 296 -0.78 -18.43 10.15
N ASP A 297 -1.69 -18.71 11.10
CA ASP A 297 -2.14 -20.06 11.45
C ASP A 297 -2.70 -20.80 10.23
N HIS A 298 -3.58 -20.15 9.45
CA HIS A 298 -4.12 -20.70 8.20
C HIS A 298 -3.01 -21.00 7.18
N ALA A 299 -2.08 -20.07 6.98
CA ALA A 299 -0.98 -20.25 6.03
C ALA A 299 -0.04 -21.39 6.46
N SER A 300 0.30 -21.47 7.75
CA SER A 300 1.17 -22.52 8.28
C SER A 300 0.50 -23.89 8.24
N ALA A 301 -0.82 -23.96 8.52
CA ALA A 301 -1.61 -25.19 8.39
C ALA A 301 -1.90 -25.60 6.93
N GLY A 302 -1.44 -24.84 5.94
CA GLY A 302 -1.58 -25.20 4.54
C GLY A 302 -2.97 -24.97 3.95
N GLN A 303 -3.72 -23.95 4.41
CA GLN A 303 -5.09 -23.63 3.95
C GLN A 303 -5.27 -23.66 2.42
N CYS A 304 -4.26 -23.20 1.66
CA CYS A 304 -4.33 -23.10 0.20
C CYS A 304 -3.64 -24.23 -0.56
N LEU A 305 -3.14 -25.26 0.13
CA LEU A 305 -2.48 -26.40 -0.51
C LEU A 305 -3.51 -27.36 -1.12
N SER A 306 -3.20 -27.90 -2.30
CA SER A 306 -3.95 -29.03 -2.85
C SER A 306 -3.50 -30.34 -2.18
N ASN A 307 -4.33 -31.38 -2.24
CA ASN A 307 -3.97 -32.71 -1.74
C ASN A 307 -2.71 -33.30 -2.41
N GLU A 308 -2.43 -32.90 -3.65
CA GLU A 308 -1.21 -33.29 -4.36
C GLU A 308 0.02 -32.57 -3.80
N LEU A 309 -0.09 -31.25 -3.63
CA LEU A 309 0.99 -30.43 -3.08
C LEU A 309 1.30 -30.82 -1.64
N GLN A 310 0.27 -31.04 -0.82
CA GLN A 310 0.42 -31.54 0.55
C GLN A 310 1.23 -32.85 0.57
N ARG A 311 0.86 -33.83 -0.25
CA ARG A 311 1.59 -35.11 -0.35
C ARG A 311 3.04 -34.93 -0.83
N ALA A 312 3.27 -34.04 -1.79
CA ALA A 312 4.63 -33.76 -2.28
C ALA A 312 5.52 -33.16 -1.18
N LEU A 313 4.98 -32.24 -0.37
CA LEU A 313 5.70 -31.66 0.75
C LEU A 313 5.91 -32.70 1.87
N GLU A 314 4.89 -33.48 2.22
CA GLU A 314 4.99 -34.55 3.23
C GLU A 314 5.99 -35.63 2.83
N ALA A 315 6.14 -35.91 1.53
CA ALA A 315 7.15 -36.86 1.02
C ALA A 315 8.60 -36.41 1.26
N THR A 316 8.82 -35.14 1.62
CA THR A 316 10.15 -34.65 2.05
C THR A 316 10.46 -34.99 3.51
N LEU A 317 9.48 -35.46 4.29
CA LEU A 317 9.67 -35.93 5.67
C LEU A 317 10.28 -37.34 5.67
N SER A 318 11.18 -37.60 6.61
CA SER A 318 11.65 -38.96 6.89
C SER A 318 10.53 -39.77 7.56
N ILE A 319 10.37 -41.03 7.16
CA ILE A 319 9.18 -41.92 7.28
C ILE A 319 8.71 -42.23 8.74
N GLU A 320 9.33 -41.68 9.78
CA GLU A 320 9.11 -42.07 11.18
C GLU A 320 8.16 -41.16 11.98
N ALA A 321 7.30 -40.37 11.34
CA ALA A 321 6.29 -39.58 12.04
C ALA A 321 4.92 -40.29 12.01
N ASP A 322 4.46 -40.79 13.17
CA ASP A 322 3.19 -41.53 13.34
C ASP A 322 1.90 -40.76 12.97
N ALA A 323 2.02 -39.49 12.57
CA ALA A 323 1.06 -38.72 11.78
C ALA A 323 1.68 -37.33 11.57
N PRO A 324 2.22 -36.97 10.40
CA PRO A 324 2.75 -35.64 10.19
C PRO A 324 1.59 -34.65 10.10
N GLU A 325 1.39 -33.84 11.14
CA GLU A 325 0.64 -32.59 10.98
C GLU A 325 1.48 -31.70 10.06
N LEU A 326 1.04 -31.52 8.81
CA LEU A 326 1.75 -30.65 7.87
C LEU A 326 1.74 -29.22 8.40
N ARG A 327 2.93 -28.68 8.64
CA ARG A 327 3.13 -27.33 9.14
C ARG A 327 4.20 -26.62 8.34
N LEU A 328 3.80 -25.65 7.54
CA LEU A 328 4.73 -24.86 6.74
C LEU A 328 5.50 -23.89 7.64
N GLY A 329 6.82 -23.95 7.56
CA GLY A 329 7.75 -22.96 8.06
C GLY A 329 8.16 -21.97 6.95
N PHE A 330 8.59 -20.79 7.36
CA PHE A 330 9.05 -19.74 6.43
C PHE A 330 10.47 -19.33 6.80
N GLY A 331 11.31 -18.99 5.81
CA GLY A 331 12.64 -18.46 6.09
C GLY A 331 12.59 -17.04 6.67
N SER A 332 11.87 -16.15 5.99
CA SER A 332 11.66 -14.76 6.42
C SER A 332 10.25 -14.28 6.10
N LEU A 333 9.60 -13.63 7.05
CA LEU A 333 8.27 -13.05 6.91
C LEU A 333 8.37 -11.52 6.80
N PHE A 334 7.96 -10.97 5.65
CA PHE A 334 7.93 -9.54 5.39
C PHE A 334 6.52 -9.01 5.65
N VAL A 335 6.41 -8.05 6.58
CA VAL A 335 5.13 -7.48 6.99
C VAL A 335 5.13 -5.96 6.76
N ASP A 336 3.98 -5.35 6.44
CA ASP A 336 3.84 -3.89 6.32
C ASP A 336 3.95 -3.13 7.65
N ASN A 337 4.38 -1.87 7.60
CA ASN A 337 4.53 -1.01 8.77
C ASN A 337 3.20 -0.64 9.43
N ALA A 338 2.07 -0.72 8.74
CA ALA A 338 0.75 -0.66 9.40
C ALA A 338 0.61 -1.77 10.47
N LEU A 339 1.27 -2.91 10.24
CA LEU A 339 1.40 -4.03 11.16
C LEU A 339 2.72 -3.98 11.95
N ALA A 340 3.58 -2.97 11.82
CA ALA A 340 4.78 -2.84 12.67
C ALA A 340 4.46 -2.45 14.12
N HIS A 341 3.19 -2.16 14.45
CA HIS A 341 2.71 -2.06 15.82
C HIS A 341 2.49 -3.45 16.48
N LEU A 342 2.80 -4.56 15.79
CA LEU A 342 2.82 -5.89 16.42
C LEU A 342 3.82 -5.88 17.58
N SER A 343 3.37 -6.31 18.76
CA SER A 343 4.22 -6.43 19.94
C SER A 343 5.30 -7.49 19.76
N ASP A 344 6.40 -7.38 20.50
CA ASP A 344 7.47 -8.41 20.52
C ASP A 344 6.90 -9.80 20.79
N THR A 345 5.89 -9.90 21.66
CA THR A 345 5.14 -11.13 21.94
C THR A 345 4.49 -11.76 20.71
N VAL A 346 3.99 -10.96 19.77
CA VAL A 346 3.38 -11.49 18.54
C VAL A 346 4.47 -11.98 17.60
N ALA A 347 5.59 -11.26 17.51
CA ALA A 347 6.75 -11.66 16.75
C ALA A 347 7.36 -12.98 17.27
N ASP A 348 7.46 -13.15 18.60
CA ASP A 348 7.93 -14.38 19.24
C ASP A 348 7.03 -15.57 18.89
N ARG A 349 5.71 -15.38 18.91
CA ARG A 349 4.75 -16.43 18.58
C ARG A 349 4.81 -16.84 17.12
N VAL A 350 4.87 -15.88 16.20
CA VAL A 350 5.06 -16.19 14.77
C VAL A 350 6.38 -16.91 14.55
N ARG A 351 7.47 -16.50 15.22
CA ARG A 351 8.76 -17.20 15.19
C ARG A 351 8.67 -18.64 15.69
N ALA A 352 8.00 -18.87 16.81
CA ALA A 352 7.75 -20.21 17.34
C ALA A 352 6.85 -21.04 16.41
N GLU A 353 5.96 -20.38 15.67
CA GLU A 353 5.05 -21.07 14.76
C GLU A 353 5.72 -21.50 13.45
N THR A 354 6.45 -20.59 12.81
CA THR A 354 6.91 -20.78 11.42
C THR A 354 8.42 -20.86 11.29
N GLY A 355 9.17 -20.59 12.35
CA GLY A 355 10.64 -20.47 12.30
C GLY A 355 11.15 -19.19 11.63
N ALA A 356 10.25 -18.29 11.19
CA ALA A 356 10.60 -17.19 10.31
C ALA A 356 11.29 -16.02 11.00
N ALA A 357 12.33 -15.46 10.38
CA ALA A 357 12.83 -14.14 10.73
C ALA A 357 11.83 -13.06 10.27
N ILE A 358 11.37 -12.20 11.18
CA ILE A 358 10.36 -11.17 10.86
C ILE A 358 11.06 -9.89 10.43
N SER A 359 10.68 -9.39 9.27
CA SER A 359 11.21 -8.17 8.66
C SER A 359 10.11 -7.13 8.50
N PHE A 360 10.16 -6.09 9.33
CA PHE A 360 9.34 -4.90 9.17
C PHE A 360 9.95 -4.02 8.08
N GLY A 361 9.18 -3.71 7.03
CA GLY A 361 9.75 -3.00 5.88
C GLY A 361 10.28 -1.60 6.22
N ALA A 362 11.25 -1.12 5.45
CA ALA A 362 11.81 0.21 5.64
C ALA A 362 10.74 1.31 5.49
N ILE A 363 10.70 2.24 6.45
CA ILE A 363 9.78 3.38 6.45
C ILE A 363 9.86 4.12 5.09
N ARG A 364 8.70 4.35 4.46
CA ARG A 364 8.53 5.12 3.20
C ARG A 364 9.19 4.52 1.94
N ARG A 365 9.37 3.20 1.84
CA ARG A 365 9.77 2.51 0.59
C ARG A 365 8.74 1.43 0.17
N PRO A 366 7.67 1.81 -0.56
CA PRO A 366 6.62 0.86 -1.00
C PRO A 366 7.13 -0.26 -1.91
N LYS A 367 8.19 0.01 -2.70
CA LYS A 367 8.67 -0.85 -3.79
C LYS A 367 9.20 -2.25 -3.41
N ARG A 368 9.24 -2.63 -2.12
CA ARG A 368 9.69 -3.96 -1.70
C ARG A 368 8.59 -5.04 -1.73
N ARG A 369 7.33 -4.70 -2.06
CA ARG A 369 6.17 -5.62 -1.96
C ARG A 369 5.26 -5.61 -3.19
N SER A 370 5.87 -5.66 -4.37
CA SER A 370 5.14 -5.69 -5.65
C SER A 370 4.34 -6.99 -5.87
N LEU A 371 4.56 -8.03 -5.06
CA LEU A 371 3.77 -9.26 -5.12
C LEU A 371 2.39 -9.04 -4.51
N VAL A 372 2.30 -8.66 -3.23
CA VAL A 372 0.98 -8.56 -2.57
C VAL A 372 0.14 -7.44 -3.19
N GLU A 373 0.73 -6.33 -3.64
CA GLU A 373 0.02 -5.31 -4.43
C GLU A 373 -0.62 -5.88 -5.71
N ARG A 374 0.10 -6.79 -6.40
CA ARG A 374 -0.40 -7.46 -7.60
C ARG A 374 -1.52 -8.45 -7.25
N VAL A 375 -1.36 -9.19 -6.16
CA VAL A 375 -2.39 -10.10 -5.65
C VAL A 375 -3.65 -9.32 -5.30
N PHE A 376 -3.56 -8.21 -4.56
CA PHE A 376 -4.71 -7.37 -4.24
C PHE A 376 -5.37 -6.76 -5.47
N GLY A 377 -4.58 -6.26 -6.43
CA GLY A 377 -5.13 -5.78 -7.70
C GLY A 377 -5.88 -6.86 -8.47
N TRP A 378 -5.36 -8.09 -8.46
CA TRP A 378 -6.00 -9.25 -9.07
C TRP A 378 -7.27 -9.67 -8.34
N MET A 379 -7.26 -9.70 -7.00
CA MET A 379 -8.42 -9.99 -6.16
C MET A 379 -9.52 -8.93 -6.34
N ALA A 380 -9.14 -7.66 -6.37
CA ALA A 380 -10.07 -6.56 -6.63
C ALA A 380 -10.73 -6.73 -8.00
N TRP A 381 -9.97 -7.04 -9.05
CA TRP A 381 -10.52 -7.25 -10.38
C TRP A 381 -11.42 -8.47 -10.50
N ASN A 382 -11.03 -9.61 -9.94
CA ASN A 382 -11.73 -10.89 -10.14
C ASN A 382 -12.86 -11.14 -9.16
N VAL A 383 -12.81 -10.58 -7.95
CA VAL A 383 -13.82 -10.80 -6.91
C VAL A 383 -14.66 -9.55 -6.69
N PHE A 384 -14.02 -8.43 -6.33
CA PHE A 384 -14.75 -7.27 -5.83
C PHE A 384 -15.40 -6.46 -6.95
N HIS A 385 -14.68 -6.19 -8.04
CA HIS A 385 -15.15 -5.38 -9.16
C HIS A 385 -16.14 -6.09 -10.07
N GLN A 386 -16.18 -7.43 -10.05
CA GLN A 386 -17.22 -8.20 -10.74
C GLN A 386 -18.56 -8.12 -10.01
N SER A 387 -18.55 -7.80 -8.72
CA SER A 387 -19.77 -7.65 -7.94
C SER A 387 -20.53 -6.38 -8.33
N PRO A 388 -21.87 -6.43 -8.44
CA PRO A 388 -22.70 -5.23 -8.67
C PRO A 388 -22.65 -4.25 -7.49
N SER A 389 -22.08 -4.65 -6.35
CA SER A 389 -21.93 -3.86 -5.13
C SER A 389 -20.53 -3.27 -4.92
N THR A 390 -19.69 -3.27 -5.98
CA THR A 390 -18.35 -2.68 -5.98
C THR A 390 -18.37 -1.19 -5.63
N THR A 391 -17.37 -0.73 -4.88
CA THR A 391 -17.15 0.70 -4.63
C THR A 391 -16.23 1.37 -5.63
N GLY A 392 -15.57 0.58 -6.50
CA GLY A 392 -14.55 1.02 -7.45
C GLY A 392 -13.28 1.55 -6.78
N ASN A 393 -12.30 1.93 -7.60
CA ASN A 393 -10.98 2.39 -7.12
C ASN A 393 -10.98 3.85 -6.64
N SER A 394 -12.05 4.60 -6.94
CA SER A 394 -12.14 6.02 -6.58
C SER A 394 -13.60 6.44 -6.34
N PRO A 395 -13.83 7.54 -5.60
CA PRO A 395 -15.18 8.05 -5.37
C PRO A 395 -15.95 8.40 -6.66
N THR A 396 -15.24 8.67 -7.75
CA THR A 396 -15.78 9.03 -9.07
C THR A 396 -15.74 7.88 -10.08
N ASP A 397 -15.43 6.66 -9.64
CA ASP A 397 -15.39 5.49 -10.52
C ASP A 397 -16.78 5.23 -11.12
N THR A 398 -16.86 5.09 -12.44
CA THR A 398 -18.13 4.90 -13.16
C THR A 398 -18.80 3.58 -12.83
N ARG A 399 -18.04 2.58 -12.33
CA ARG A 399 -18.59 1.30 -11.85
C ARG A 399 -19.40 1.45 -10.55
N ARG A 400 -19.15 2.51 -9.78
CA ARG A 400 -19.83 2.76 -8.51
C ARG A 400 -21.26 3.21 -8.75
N ASN A 401 -22.21 2.29 -8.60
CA ASN A 401 -23.64 2.57 -8.74
C ASN A 401 -24.44 2.11 -7.52
N GLN A 402 -24.64 3.02 -6.55
CA GLN A 402 -25.42 2.79 -5.33
C GLN A 402 -25.11 1.42 -4.67
N PRO A 403 -23.85 1.15 -4.31
CA PRO A 403 -23.38 -0.18 -3.91
C PRO A 403 -24.16 -0.75 -2.72
N GLU A 404 -24.65 0.09 -1.81
CA GLU A 404 -25.48 -0.31 -0.67
C GLU A 404 -26.82 -0.92 -1.11
N ARG A 405 -27.45 -0.36 -2.15
CA ARG A 405 -28.71 -0.90 -2.69
C ARG A 405 -28.47 -2.18 -3.48
N GLN A 406 -27.39 -2.23 -4.23
CA GLN A 406 -27.05 -3.42 -5.03
C GLN A 406 -26.65 -4.60 -4.14
N ALA A 407 -25.91 -4.37 -3.05
CA ALA A 407 -25.58 -5.40 -2.07
C ALA A 407 -26.84 -6.08 -1.51
N VAL A 408 -27.85 -5.27 -1.14
CA VAL A 408 -29.14 -5.77 -0.63
C VAL A 408 -29.95 -6.45 -1.72
N ARG A 409 -30.05 -5.85 -2.91
CA ARG A 409 -30.82 -6.38 -4.04
C ARG A 409 -30.30 -7.73 -4.52
N HIS A 410 -28.99 -7.87 -4.62
CA HIS A 410 -28.33 -9.08 -5.12
C HIS A 410 -27.88 -10.03 -4.02
N GLN A 411 -28.21 -9.74 -2.76
CA GLN A 411 -27.86 -10.54 -1.59
C GLN A 411 -26.37 -10.94 -1.59
N VAL A 412 -25.50 -9.94 -1.74
CA VAL A 412 -24.05 -10.15 -1.72
C VAL A 412 -23.64 -10.40 -0.27
N THR A 413 -23.68 -11.64 0.19
CA THR A 413 -23.37 -11.99 1.59
C THR A 413 -21.88 -12.21 1.82
N LEU A 414 -21.46 -12.22 3.08
CA LEU A 414 -20.07 -12.47 3.45
C LEU A 414 -19.64 -13.89 3.04
N GLU A 415 -20.51 -14.88 3.23
CA GLU A 415 -20.24 -16.28 2.91
C GLU A 415 -19.96 -16.44 1.41
N LYS A 416 -20.78 -15.78 0.57
CA LYS A 416 -20.56 -15.77 -0.89
C LYS A 416 -19.24 -15.11 -1.26
N LEU A 417 -18.87 -14.02 -0.59
CA LEU A 417 -17.58 -13.36 -0.84
C LEU A 417 -16.40 -14.22 -0.39
N MET A 418 -16.52 -14.96 0.71
CA MET A 418 -15.52 -15.93 1.14
C MET A 418 -15.37 -17.08 0.14
N GLU A 419 -16.48 -17.59 -0.39
CA GLU A 419 -16.48 -18.62 -1.44
C GLU A 419 -15.81 -18.13 -2.74
N GLU A 420 -16.20 -16.96 -3.23
CA GLU A 420 -15.60 -16.36 -4.44
C GLU A 420 -14.12 -16.02 -4.24
N THR A 421 -13.73 -15.59 -3.03
CA THR A 421 -12.33 -15.38 -2.66
C THR A 421 -11.55 -16.68 -2.69
N SER A 422 -12.10 -17.77 -2.14
CA SER A 422 -11.49 -19.10 -2.17
C SER A 422 -11.27 -19.59 -3.61
N LYS A 423 -12.29 -19.48 -4.47
CA LYS A 423 -12.19 -19.83 -5.90
C LYS A 423 -11.13 -18.98 -6.61
N ALA A 424 -11.08 -17.69 -6.30
CA ALA A 424 -10.10 -16.79 -6.87
C ALA A 424 -8.68 -17.19 -6.45
N VAL A 425 -8.43 -17.43 -5.17
CA VAL A 425 -7.11 -17.89 -4.69
C VAL A 425 -6.70 -19.22 -5.34
N ALA A 426 -7.61 -20.19 -5.44
CA ALA A 426 -7.34 -21.46 -6.13
C ALA A 426 -6.98 -21.23 -7.60
N ARG A 427 -7.68 -20.31 -8.29
CA ARG A 427 -7.37 -19.93 -9.67
C ARG A 427 -5.99 -19.26 -9.79
N TRP A 428 -5.65 -18.34 -8.89
CA TRP A 428 -4.33 -17.71 -8.87
C TRP A 428 -3.22 -18.76 -8.75
N ASN A 429 -3.33 -19.67 -7.78
CA ASN A 429 -2.33 -20.70 -7.53
C ASN A 429 -2.19 -21.72 -8.68
N SER A 430 -3.22 -21.90 -9.51
CA SER A 430 -3.24 -22.85 -10.64
C SER A 430 -3.08 -22.20 -12.02
N THR A 431 -3.00 -20.87 -12.11
CA THR A 431 -2.87 -20.19 -13.41
C THR A 431 -1.40 -20.00 -13.79
N PRO A 432 -0.96 -20.48 -14.96
CA PRO A 432 0.36 -20.20 -15.50
C PRO A 432 0.64 -18.71 -15.69
N THR A 433 1.86 -18.27 -15.36
CA THR A 433 2.26 -16.87 -15.58
C THR A 433 3.62 -16.76 -16.27
N GLU A 434 3.83 -15.65 -16.99
CA GLU A 434 5.12 -15.36 -17.63
C GLU A 434 6.25 -15.21 -16.59
N ALA A 435 5.94 -14.63 -15.43
CA ALA A 435 6.87 -14.53 -14.30
C ALA A 435 7.35 -15.91 -13.82
N ASN A 436 6.52 -16.93 -14.04
CA ASN A 436 6.77 -18.32 -13.67
C ASN A 436 7.16 -19.19 -14.88
N TYR A 437 7.67 -18.60 -15.96
CA TYR A 437 8.11 -19.30 -17.17
C TYR A 437 7.03 -20.18 -17.83
N GLY A 438 5.75 -19.83 -17.66
CA GLY A 438 4.64 -20.60 -18.23
C GLY A 438 4.16 -21.76 -17.34
N SER A 439 4.65 -21.88 -16.11
CA SER A 439 4.13 -22.80 -15.09
C SER A 439 3.21 -22.07 -14.09
N SER A 440 2.27 -22.78 -13.47
CA SER A 440 1.52 -22.21 -12.36
C SER A 440 2.36 -22.15 -11.07
N PRO A 441 2.02 -21.29 -10.09
CA PRO A 441 2.66 -21.33 -8.79
C PRO A 441 2.66 -22.73 -8.15
N THR A 442 1.57 -23.49 -8.30
CA THR A 442 1.46 -24.87 -7.79
C THR A 442 2.46 -25.80 -8.48
N ASP A 443 2.53 -25.76 -9.82
CA ASP A 443 3.42 -26.64 -10.59
C ASP A 443 4.89 -26.39 -10.24
N GLN A 444 5.28 -25.13 -10.01
CA GLN A 444 6.64 -24.81 -9.61
C GLN A 444 7.01 -25.41 -8.25
N ILE A 445 6.12 -25.37 -7.27
CA ILE A 445 6.39 -25.97 -5.97
C ILE A 445 6.44 -27.50 -6.09
N LEU A 446 5.55 -28.11 -6.86
CA LEU A 446 5.56 -29.55 -7.14
C LEU A 446 6.86 -30.00 -7.82
N GLU A 447 7.33 -29.25 -8.82
CA GLU A 447 8.59 -29.53 -9.52
C GLU A 447 9.79 -29.38 -8.58
N TYR A 448 9.81 -28.31 -7.77
CA TYR A 448 10.90 -28.02 -6.84
C TYR A 448 11.06 -29.10 -5.77
N TYR A 449 9.95 -29.63 -5.23
CA TYR A 449 9.95 -30.70 -4.22
C TYR A 449 9.66 -32.08 -4.81
N SER A 450 9.87 -32.26 -6.11
CA SER A 450 9.69 -33.57 -6.75
C SER A 450 10.64 -34.62 -6.14
N PRO A 451 10.24 -35.90 -6.08
CA PRO A 451 11.12 -36.97 -5.61
C PRO A 451 12.45 -37.01 -6.39
N GLY A 452 13.57 -36.96 -5.68
CA GLY A 452 14.91 -36.92 -6.27
C GLY A 452 15.49 -35.53 -6.53
N SER A 453 14.72 -34.45 -6.28
CA SER A 453 15.22 -33.06 -6.32
C SER A 453 16.33 -32.76 -5.32
N GLY A 454 16.43 -33.56 -4.24
CA GLY A 454 17.33 -33.30 -3.11
C GLY A 454 16.91 -32.11 -2.24
N CYS A 455 15.76 -31.49 -2.53
CA CYS A 455 15.23 -30.34 -1.80
C CYS A 455 14.30 -30.81 -0.67
N LEU A 456 14.46 -30.23 0.52
CA LEU A 456 13.60 -30.50 1.67
C LEU A 456 12.64 -29.32 1.88
N ALA A 457 11.35 -29.61 2.04
CA ALA A 457 10.40 -28.57 2.37
C ALA A 457 10.68 -28.06 3.79
N PRO A 458 10.55 -26.75 4.05
CA PRO A 458 10.76 -26.18 5.38
C PRO A 458 9.55 -26.48 6.27
N LEU A 459 9.38 -27.76 6.63
CA LEU A 459 8.29 -28.21 7.47
C LEU A 459 8.68 -28.08 8.94
N GLY A 460 7.79 -27.46 9.71
CA GLY A 460 7.91 -27.39 11.16
C GLY A 460 7.62 -28.75 11.81
N PRO A 461 8.16 -29.02 13.01
CA PRO A 461 7.74 -30.18 13.77
C PRO A 461 6.24 -30.09 14.11
N PRO A 462 5.57 -31.24 14.35
CA PRO A 462 4.18 -31.26 14.81
C PRO A 462 4.03 -30.40 16.05
N ARG A 463 2.88 -29.74 16.22
CA ARG A 463 2.67 -28.85 17.35
C ARG A 463 2.71 -29.68 18.64
N PRO A 464 3.58 -29.34 19.62
CA PRO A 464 3.48 -29.96 20.93
C PRO A 464 2.09 -29.68 21.50
N THR A 465 1.44 -30.69 22.07
CA THR A 465 0.13 -30.54 22.74
C THR A 465 0.16 -29.46 23.83
N LEU A 466 1.35 -29.16 24.35
CA LEU A 466 1.61 -28.16 25.40
C LEU A 466 1.69 -26.72 24.88
N THR A 467 1.87 -26.51 23.57
CA THR A 467 2.02 -25.18 22.98
C THR A 467 0.67 -24.69 22.46
N PRO A 468 0.16 -23.54 22.94
CA PRO A 468 -1.12 -23.03 22.46
C PRO A 468 -1.03 -22.61 20.98
N PRO A 469 -2.03 -22.96 20.14
CA PRO A 469 -2.12 -22.50 18.75
C PRO A 469 -2.03 -20.97 18.64
N LEU A 470 -1.56 -20.44 17.51
CA LEU A 470 -1.37 -19.00 17.30
C LEU A 470 -2.62 -18.15 17.60
N ARG A 471 -3.82 -18.69 17.35
CA ARG A 471 -5.09 -18.00 17.63
C ARG A 471 -5.32 -17.73 19.13
N VAL A 472 -4.79 -18.57 20.02
CA VAL A 472 -5.04 -18.50 21.46
C VAL A 472 -4.17 -17.42 22.10
N GLU A 473 -4.74 -16.42 22.76
CA GLU A 473 -4.00 -15.41 23.50
C GLU A 473 -3.42 -15.98 24.80
N VAL A 474 -2.14 -15.71 25.06
CA VAL A 474 -1.46 -16.10 26.30
C VAL A 474 -1.28 -14.86 27.16
N ALA A 475 -1.96 -14.82 28.31
CA ALA A 475 -1.98 -13.65 29.18
C ALA A 475 -1.61 -14.00 30.63
N PRO A 476 -0.66 -13.30 31.28
CA PRO A 476 -0.43 -13.44 32.71
C PRO A 476 -1.57 -12.78 33.49
N ALA A 477 -2.07 -13.44 34.52
CA ALA A 477 -3.13 -12.92 35.33
C ALA A 477 -2.92 -13.24 36.83
N PRO A 478 -2.94 -12.21 37.71
CA PRO A 478 -2.73 -12.42 39.13
C PRO A 478 -3.95 -13.06 39.79
N VAL A 479 -3.69 -14.07 40.61
CA VAL A 479 -4.71 -14.70 41.45
C VAL A 479 -4.99 -13.79 42.65
N ARG A 480 -6.24 -13.35 42.75
CA ARG A 480 -6.75 -12.52 43.84
C ARG A 480 -7.61 -13.37 44.77
N GLY A 481 -7.48 -13.13 46.06
CA GLY A 481 -8.23 -13.82 47.10
C GLY A 481 -7.84 -13.25 48.46
N SER A 482 -8.54 -13.66 49.50
CA SER A 482 -8.17 -13.26 50.86
C SER A 482 -8.64 -14.31 51.86
N GLN A 483 -7.68 -15.01 52.47
CA GLN A 483 -7.96 -15.94 53.57
C GLN A 483 -8.64 -15.21 54.73
N LYS A 484 -8.14 -14.03 55.11
CA LYS A 484 -8.70 -13.20 56.20
C LYS A 484 -10.17 -12.80 55.98
N LYS A 485 -10.59 -12.59 54.72
CA LYS A 485 -11.96 -12.16 54.37
C LYS A 485 -12.82 -13.31 53.82
N GLY A 486 -12.32 -14.56 53.83
CA GLY A 486 -13.01 -15.71 53.23
C GLY A 486 -13.24 -15.60 51.72
N ARG A 487 -12.48 -14.75 51.01
CA ARG A 487 -12.65 -14.56 49.56
C ARG A 487 -11.84 -15.60 48.80
N LEU A 488 -12.55 -16.51 48.12
CA LEU A 488 -11.95 -17.58 47.32
C LEU A 488 -10.96 -17.05 46.27
N PRO A 489 -9.88 -17.81 45.94
CA PRO A 489 -8.96 -17.50 44.86
C PRO A 489 -9.69 -17.39 43.51
N ARG A 490 -9.43 -16.30 42.77
CA ARG A 490 -10.02 -15.98 41.46
C ARG A 490 -9.02 -15.22 40.61
N VAL A 491 -9.21 -15.23 39.31
CA VAL A 491 -8.37 -14.50 38.36
C VAL A 491 -9.20 -13.42 37.67
N SER A 492 -8.62 -12.24 37.42
CA SER A 492 -9.28 -11.19 36.64
C SER A 492 -8.74 -11.19 35.22
N TYR A 493 -9.59 -11.46 34.24
CA TYR A 493 -9.26 -11.43 32.82
C TYR A 493 -10.37 -10.74 32.03
N ALA A 494 -10.00 -9.99 30.96
CA ALA A 494 -10.94 -9.16 30.20
C ALA A 494 -11.91 -8.36 31.11
N SER A 495 -11.37 -7.95 32.27
CA SER A 495 -12.07 -7.11 33.23
C SER A 495 -13.28 -7.81 33.93
N VAL A 496 -13.26 -9.14 34.03
CA VAL A 496 -14.22 -9.98 34.76
C VAL A 496 -13.47 -11.03 35.59
N GLU A 497 -14.09 -11.47 36.69
CA GLU A 497 -13.53 -12.50 37.56
C GLU A 497 -13.88 -13.90 37.04
N TYR A 498 -12.86 -14.73 36.88
CA TYR A 498 -12.92 -16.14 36.52
C TYR A 498 -12.55 -17.00 37.73
N GLY A 499 -13.16 -18.17 37.83
CA GLY A 499 -12.89 -19.14 38.87
C GLY A 499 -13.21 -20.55 38.42
N SER A 500 -12.72 -21.52 39.18
CA SER A 500 -13.06 -22.94 39.04
C SER A 500 -13.09 -23.59 40.42
N PRO A 501 -13.75 -24.74 40.59
CA PRO A 501 -13.68 -25.49 41.85
C PRO A 501 -12.24 -25.84 42.24
N ILE A 502 -11.39 -26.15 41.25
CA ILE A 502 -9.97 -26.45 41.47
C ILE A 502 -9.24 -25.22 42.01
N LEU A 503 -9.36 -24.07 41.33
CA LEU A 503 -8.70 -22.83 41.76
C LEU A 503 -9.20 -22.36 43.14
N ALA A 504 -10.48 -22.58 43.45
CA ALA A 504 -11.08 -22.20 44.72
C ALA A 504 -10.42 -22.89 45.94
N THR A 505 -9.81 -24.08 45.74
CA THR A 505 -9.08 -24.80 46.80
C THR A 505 -7.63 -24.35 46.95
N ARG A 506 -7.07 -23.63 45.97
CA ARG A 506 -5.65 -23.26 45.88
C ARG A 506 -5.34 -21.90 46.50
N TRP A 507 -5.50 -21.81 47.82
CA TRP A 507 -5.21 -20.59 48.59
C TRP A 507 -3.72 -20.19 48.57
N ASP A 508 -2.84 -21.16 48.31
CA ASP A 508 -1.39 -20.97 48.12
C ASP A 508 -1.04 -20.08 46.93
N LEU A 509 -1.90 -20.04 45.92
CA LEU A 509 -1.69 -19.26 44.70
C LEU A 509 -2.07 -17.77 44.86
N ILE A 510 -2.69 -17.36 45.97
CA ILE A 510 -3.11 -15.96 46.16
C ILE A 510 -1.89 -15.02 46.13
N GLY A 511 -1.95 -13.99 45.30
CA GLY A 511 -0.86 -13.04 45.09
C GLY A 511 0.17 -13.50 44.05
N GLN A 512 0.09 -14.74 43.57
CA GLN A 512 0.91 -15.25 42.48
C GLN A 512 0.23 -14.98 41.12
N SER A 513 1.02 -15.03 40.04
CA SER A 513 0.50 -14.95 38.67
C SER A 513 0.34 -16.34 38.08
N VAL A 514 -0.80 -16.57 37.43
CA VAL A 514 -1.05 -17.73 36.58
C VAL A 514 -1.01 -17.30 35.11
N THR A 515 -0.81 -18.26 34.22
CA THR A 515 -0.87 -18.05 32.77
C THR A 515 -2.24 -18.50 32.27
N LEU A 516 -2.93 -17.63 31.53
CA LEU A 516 -4.20 -17.93 30.89
C LEU A 516 -3.99 -18.15 29.39
N HIS A 517 -4.63 -19.19 28.86
CA HIS A 517 -4.82 -19.43 27.44
C HIS A 517 -6.28 -19.11 27.12
N ALA A 518 -6.52 -18.05 26.37
CA ALA A 518 -7.86 -17.57 26.02
C ALA A 518 -8.01 -17.44 24.51
N ASP A 519 -9.01 -18.08 23.92
CA ASP A 519 -9.35 -17.82 22.52
C ASP A 519 -10.05 -16.46 22.42
N PRO A 520 -9.53 -15.47 21.67
CA PRO A 520 -10.20 -14.18 21.53
C PRO A 520 -11.61 -14.27 20.94
N TYR A 521 -11.94 -15.37 20.26
CA TYR A 521 -13.26 -15.60 19.68
C TYR A 521 -14.24 -16.15 20.67
N ASP A 522 -13.77 -16.89 21.67
CA ASP A 522 -14.59 -17.31 22.79
C ASP A 522 -13.82 -17.22 24.12
N ILE A 523 -14.17 -16.21 24.91
CA ILE A 523 -13.60 -15.99 26.24
C ILE A 523 -14.58 -16.37 27.36
N SER A 524 -15.68 -17.07 27.05
CA SER A 524 -16.57 -17.61 28.06
C SER A 524 -15.90 -18.70 28.90
N HIS A 525 -14.88 -19.33 28.33
CA HIS A 525 -14.00 -20.30 28.96
C HIS A 525 -12.54 -19.91 28.74
N VAL A 526 -11.71 -20.04 29.78
CA VAL A 526 -10.25 -19.82 29.64
C VAL A 526 -9.48 -20.90 30.37
N GLN A 527 -8.44 -21.44 29.74
CA GLN A 527 -7.62 -22.47 30.35
C GLN A 527 -6.52 -21.82 31.19
N ALA A 528 -6.26 -22.33 32.40
CA ALA A 528 -5.28 -21.74 33.31
C ALA A 528 -4.15 -22.68 33.71
N TYR A 529 -2.96 -22.12 33.88
CA TYR A 529 -1.73 -22.84 34.26
C TYR A 529 -0.99 -22.08 35.36
N THR A 530 -0.43 -22.81 36.32
CA THR A 530 0.49 -22.26 37.32
C THR A 530 1.80 -21.79 36.68
N ARG A 531 2.59 -20.99 37.41
CA ARG A 531 3.91 -20.53 36.96
C ARG A 531 4.86 -21.69 36.63
N ASP A 532 4.72 -22.82 37.32
CA ASP A 532 5.52 -24.03 37.11
C ASP A 532 4.96 -24.91 35.97
N GLY A 533 3.94 -24.44 35.24
CA GLY A 533 3.36 -25.13 34.09
C GLY A 533 2.26 -26.15 34.41
N ARG A 534 1.92 -26.38 35.69
CA ARG A 534 0.82 -27.31 36.05
C ARG A 534 -0.53 -26.73 35.69
N GLU A 535 -1.37 -27.56 35.08
CA GLU A 535 -2.74 -27.22 34.70
C GLU A 535 -3.63 -26.97 35.93
N LEU A 536 -4.45 -25.93 35.87
CA LEU A 536 -5.49 -25.60 36.86
C LEU A 536 -6.92 -25.88 36.34
N GLY A 537 -7.00 -26.37 35.11
CA GLY A 537 -8.22 -26.62 34.37
C GLY A 537 -8.82 -25.36 33.77
N GLU A 538 -10.02 -25.54 33.26
CA GLU A 538 -10.85 -24.51 32.68
C GLU A 538 -11.43 -23.59 33.77
N LEU A 539 -11.31 -22.28 33.55
CA LEU A 539 -11.91 -21.25 34.38
C LEU A 539 -13.11 -20.65 33.66
N VAL A 540 -14.20 -20.49 34.40
CA VAL A 540 -15.43 -19.85 33.93
C VAL A 540 -15.66 -18.55 34.69
N PRO A 541 -16.33 -17.56 34.09
CA PRO A 541 -16.73 -16.35 34.78
C PRO A 541 -17.58 -16.66 36.01
N VAL A 542 -17.21 -16.05 37.14
CA VAL A 542 -17.96 -16.16 38.41
C VAL A 542 -19.36 -15.56 38.27
N SER A 543 -19.49 -14.55 37.41
CA SER A 543 -20.76 -13.94 37.06
C SER A 543 -21.43 -14.73 35.94
N SER A 544 -22.59 -15.33 36.22
CA SER A 544 -23.41 -16.07 35.25
C SER A 544 -23.70 -15.30 33.95
N ARG A 545 -23.79 -13.98 34.03
CA ARG A 545 -23.93 -13.06 32.88
C ARG A 545 -22.91 -13.29 31.75
N TRP A 546 -21.72 -13.79 32.07
CA TRP A 546 -20.60 -13.93 31.13
C TRP A 546 -20.33 -15.38 30.75
N GLN A 547 -21.18 -16.33 31.14
CA GLN A 547 -20.98 -17.76 30.87
C GLN A 547 -21.48 -18.20 29.49
N HIS A 548 -22.27 -17.38 28.80
CA HIS A 548 -22.61 -17.62 27.41
C HIS A 548 -21.39 -17.40 26.52
N GLU A 549 -21.23 -18.17 25.45
CA GLU A 549 -20.13 -18.03 24.49
C GLU A 549 -20.11 -16.64 23.85
N HIS A 550 -18.94 -16.01 23.79
CA HIS A 550 -18.77 -14.71 23.13
C HIS A 550 -17.31 -14.31 22.94
N SER A 551 -17.10 -13.48 21.92
CA SER A 551 -15.79 -12.91 21.64
C SER A 551 -15.36 -11.81 22.61
N LEU A 552 -14.05 -11.60 22.71
CA LEU A 552 -13.43 -10.51 23.47
C LEU A 552 -13.92 -9.13 23.00
N GLU A 553 -14.28 -9.00 21.73
CA GLU A 553 -14.81 -7.77 21.16
C GLU A 553 -16.22 -7.46 21.66
N ILE A 554 -17.11 -8.45 21.64
CA ILE A 554 -18.44 -8.31 22.23
C ILE A 554 -18.35 -8.02 23.72
N ARG A 555 -17.41 -8.65 24.44
CA ARG A 555 -17.13 -8.31 25.84
C ARG A 555 -16.81 -6.82 26.01
N ARG A 556 -15.92 -6.26 25.18
CA ARG A 556 -15.56 -4.82 25.23
C ARG A 556 -16.76 -3.93 24.90
N LEU A 557 -17.54 -4.30 23.89
CA LEU A 557 -18.73 -3.55 23.48
C LEU A 557 -19.77 -3.51 24.60
N LEU A 558 -20.11 -4.67 25.15
CA LEU A 558 -21.05 -4.79 26.27
C LEU A 558 -20.59 -3.98 27.48
N ARG A 559 -19.30 -4.03 27.81
CA ARG A 559 -18.75 -3.28 28.94
C ARG A 559 -18.88 -1.77 28.78
N SER A 560 -18.73 -1.24 27.56
CA SER A 560 -18.90 0.19 27.34
C SER A 560 -20.33 0.69 27.58
N LYS A 561 -21.31 -0.22 27.62
CA LYS A 561 -22.73 0.08 27.88
C LYS A 561 -23.15 -0.15 29.32
N ILE A 562 -22.40 -0.95 30.07
CA ILE A 562 -22.70 -1.26 31.48
C ILE A 562 -22.06 -0.16 32.34
N GLU A 563 -22.80 0.92 32.61
CA GLU A 563 -22.33 2.08 33.40
C GLU A 563 -22.40 1.87 34.92
N GLY A 564 -22.87 0.72 35.44
CA GLY A 564 -22.89 0.49 36.88
C GLY A 564 -23.35 -0.90 37.35
N THR A 565 -23.10 -1.19 38.63
CA THR A 565 -23.36 -2.45 39.38
C THR A 565 -24.84 -2.78 39.63
N ARG A 566 -25.79 -2.23 38.87
CA ARG A 566 -27.24 -2.31 39.19
C ARG A 566 -28.17 -2.75 38.05
N ASP A 567 -27.64 -3.33 36.98
CA ASP A 567 -28.50 -3.99 36.00
C ASP A 567 -28.82 -5.42 36.46
N GLU A 568 -30.12 -5.76 36.48
CA GLU A 568 -30.66 -7.09 36.79
C GLU A 568 -29.90 -8.21 36.04
N PRO A 569 -29.96 -9.47 36.52
CA PRO A 569 -29.48 -10.61 35.76
C PRO A 569 -30.33 -10.78 34.49
N ILE A 570 -30.02 -10.00 33.47
CA ILE A 570 -30.44 -10.24 32.09
C ILE A 570 -29.89 -11.63 31.74
N GLY A 571 -30.72 -12.47 31.12
CA GLY A 571 -30.36 -13.83 30.68
C GLY A 571 -29.20 -13.83 29.67
N ASP A 572 -29.43 -14.30 28.45
CA ASP A 572 -28.42 -14.21 27.40
C ASP A 572 -28.19 -12.74 26.98
N ILE A 573 -27.22 -12.08 27.63
CA ILE A 573 -26.85 -10.67 27.37
C ILE A 573 -26.22 -10.53 25.99
N VAL A 574 -25.52 -11.56 25.52
CA VAL A 574 -24.87 -11.57 24.21
C VAL A 574 -25.95 -11.60 23.13
N GLY A 575 -26.88 -12.55 23.21
CA GLY A 575 -28.04 -12.62 22.31
C GLY A 575 -28.89 -11.36 22.35
N SER A 576 -29.15 -10.80 23.53
CA SER A 576 -29.89 -9.53 23.66
C SER A 576 -29.18 -8.36 22.98
N GLU A 577 -27.85 -8.28 23.04
CA GLU A 577 -27.08 -7.23 22.38
C GLU A 577 -27.03 -7.43 20.87
N LEU A 578 -26.83 -8.66 20.40
CA LEU A 578 -26.92 -8.99 18.98
C LEU A 578 -28.31 -8.64 18.43
N GLN A 579 -29.38 -8.91 19.18
CA GLN A 579 -30.74 -8.52 18.81
C GLN A 579 -30.92 -7.00 18.79
N ALA A 580 -30.33 -6.27 19.75
CA ALA A 580 -30.37 -4.81 19.77
C ALA A 580 -29.61 -4.20 18.58
N LEU A 581 -28.45 -4.76 18.22
CA LEU A 581 -27.69 -4.38 17.03
C LEU A 581 -28.46 -4.69 15.74
N ALA A 582 -29.12 -5.85 15.68
CA ALA A 582 -29.98 -6.24 14.57
C ALA A 582 -31.10 -5.22 14.37
N GLN A 583 -31.84 -4.89 15.43
CA GLN A 583 -32.90 -3.89 15.37
C GLN A 583 -32.37 -2.52 14.95
N LYS A 584 -31.24 -2.07 15.52
CA LYS A 584 -30.60 -0.80 15.15
C LYS A 584 -30.19 -0.74 13.67
N ALA A 585 -29.71 -1.86 13.12
CA ALA A 585 -29.38 -1.96 11.69
C ALA A 585 -30.64 -1.91 10.81
N LEU A 586 -31.71 -2.58 11.23
CA LEU A 586 -33.02 -2.58 10.54
C LEU A 586 -33.67 -1.19 10.53
N ASP A 587 -33.69 -0.52 11.68
CA ASP A 587 -34.25 0.84 11.85
C ASP A 587 -33.47 1.86 11.03
N ALA A 588 -32.15 1.74 11.04
CA ALA A 588 -31.31 2.59 10.21
C ALA A 588 -31.64 2.40 8.72
N CYS A 589 -31.94 1.18 8.28
CA CYS A 589 -32.30 0.84 6.91
C CYS A 589 -33.82 0.84 6.64
N ALA A 590 -34.63 1.54 7.46
CA ALA A 590 -36.07 1.58 7.29
C ALA A 590 -36.51 2.32 6.01
N ARG A 591 -35.86 3.44 5.68
CA ARG A 591 -36.19 4.26 4.50
C ARG A 591 -35.36 3.90 3.27
N ALA A 592 -34.06 3.70 3.46
CA ALA A 592 -33.13 3.38 2.38
C ALA A 592 -31.97 2.53 2.89
N PRO A 593 -31.39 1.63 2.06
CA PRO A 593 -30.19 0.89 2.40
C PRO A 593 -29.02 1.85 2.64
N ARG A 594 -28.40 1.77 3.83
CA ARG A 594 -27.20 2.54 4.18
C ARG A 594 -26.30 1.72 5.08
N THR A 595 -24.99 1.88 4.92
CA THR A 595 -24.03 1.11 5.74
C THR A 595 -24.12 1.53 7.21
N THR A 596 -24.10 0.55 8.11
CA THR A 596 -24.19 0.82 9.56
C THR A 596 -23.09 0.12 10.33
N HIS A 597 -22.70 0.70 11.47
CA HIS A 597 -21.77 0.04 12.39
C HIS A 597 -22.35 -1.27 12.93
N ALA A 598 -23.65 -1.27 13.24
CA ALA A 598 -24.33 -2.42 13.81
C ALA A 598 -24.31 -3.62 12.85
N ALA A 599 -24.56 -3.40 11.56
CA ALA A 599 -24.42 -4.46 10.55
C ALA A 599 -22.98 -5.00 10.48
N THR A 600 -21.97 -4.13 10.56
CA THR A 600 -20.56 -4.54 10.58
C THR A 600 -20.22 -5.41 11.78
N VAL A 601 -20.67 -5.04 13.00
CA VAL A 601 -20.46 -5.86 14.20
C VAL A 601 -21.20 -7.19 14.09
N LEU A 602 -22.45 -7.20 13.62
CA LEU A 602 -23.20 -8.44 13.41
C LEU A 602 -22.53 -9.39 12.43
N ALA A 603 -22.02 -8.88 11.32
CA ALA A 603 -21.30 -9.69 10.35
C ALA A 603 -19.98 -10.22 10.93
N GLU A 604 -19.27 -9.42 11.71
CA GLU A 604 -18.03 -9.84 12.36
C GLU A 604 -18.27 -10.94 13.41
N GLU A 605 -19.31 -10.83 14.22
CA GLU A 605 -19.67 -11.87 15.20
C GLU A 605 -20.28 -13.10 14.53
N GLY A 606 -21.09 -12.93 13.47
CA GLY A 606 -21.60 -14.05 12.66
C GLY A 606 -20.49 -14.88 12.03
N ARG A 607 -19.42 -14.21 11.57
CA ARG A 607 -18.19 -14.85 11.08
C ARG A 607 -17.46 -15.67 12.14
N LYS A 608 -17.63 -15.34 13.42
CA LYS A 608 -17.09 -16.09 14.57
C LYS A 608 -18.04 -17.21 15.03
N GLY A 609 -19.21 -17.35 14.41
CA GLY A 609 -20.22 -18.35 14.75
C GLY A 609 -21.42 -17.82 15.56
N TYR A 610 -21.43 -16.53 15.92
CA TYR A 610 -22.49 -15.95 16.75
C TYR A 610 -23.62 -15.33 15.92
N ALA A 611 -24.82 -15.91 16.02
CA ALA A 611 -26.02 -15.40 15.36
C ALA A 611 -27.07 -14.92 16.38
N PRO A 612 -27.85 -13.86 16.06
CA PRO A 612 -29.00 -13.50 16.89
C PRO A 612 -30.09 -14.57 16.76
N GLU A 613 -30.30 -15.38 17.80
CA GLU A 613 -31.48 -16.23 17.91
C GLU A 613 -32.72 -15.38 18.20
N MET A 614 -33.50 -15.06 17.16
CA MET A 614 -34.84 -14.50 17.34
C MET A 614 -35.84 -15.62 17.61
N SER A 615 -35.86 -16.15 18.85
CA SER A 615 -37.03 -16.91 19.29
C SER A 615 -38.26 -15.99 19.32
N SER A 616 -39.42 -16.53 18.94
CA SER A 616 -40.72 -15.87 18.97
C SER A 616 -41.20 -15.62 20.41
N ARG A 617 -40.47 -14.86 21.21
CA ARG A 617 -40.98 -14.38 22.49
C ARG A 617 -41.98 -13.26 22.22
N SER A 618 -43.23 -13.51 22.59
CA SER A 618 -44.31 -12.54 22.61
C SER A 618 -43.81 -11.23 23.22
N ALA A 619 -44.18 -10.11 22.58
CA ALA A 619 -43.80 -8.78 23.00
C ALA A 619 -44.21 -8.51 24.46
N GLY A 620 -43.33 -8.83 25.40
CA GLY A 620 -43.36 -8.28 26.74
C GLY A 620 -43.10 -6.79 26.61
N LYS A 621 -44.18 -5.98 26.67
CA LYS A 621 -44.11 -4.53 26.73
C LYS A 621 -43.03 -4.13 27.73
N ARG A 622 -41.91 -3.56 27.25
CA ARG A 622 -41.09 -2.68 28.09
C ARG A 622 -42.01 -1.55 28.52
N ILE A 623 -42.43 -1.58 29.79
CA ILE A 623 -43.13 -0.47 30.41
C ILE A 623 -42.08 0.62 30.55
N ASP A 624 -42.19 1.63 29.68
CA ASP A 624 -41.37 2.82 29.71
C ASP A 624 -41.58 3.53 31.06
N THR A 625 -40.52 3.65 31.87
CA THR A 625 -40.58 4.29 33.20
C THR A 625 -40.99 5.76 33.11
N GLN A 626 -40.92 6.39 31.93
CA GLN A 626 -41.51 7.70 31.68
C GLN A 626 -43.06 7.71 31.68
N THR A 627 -43.71 6.59 31.35
CA THR A 627 -45.19 6.49 31.37
C THR A 627 -45.78 6.21 32.76
N LEU A 628 -44.96 5.75 33.72
CA LEU A 628 -45.37 5.64 35.14
C LEU A 628 -45.38 7.02 35.81
N ALA A 629 -44.42 7.89 35.51
CA ALA A 629 -44.36 9.24 36.06
C ALA A 629 -45.53 10.13 35.61
N SER A 630 -46.09 9.90 34.41
CA SER A 630 -47.26 10.65 33.92
C SER A 630 -48.60 10.15 34.48
N ARG A 631 -48.66 8.94 35.05
CA ARG A 631 -49.86 8.40 35.72
C ARG A 631 -50.00 8.80 37.20
N VAL A 632 -48.95 9.33 37.82
CA VAL A 632 -48.95 9.75 39.23
C VAL A 632 -49.35 11.22 39.42
N ARG A 633 -49.47 12.02 38.34
CA ARG A 633 -49.89 13.44 38.39
C ARG A 633 -51.29 13.70 37.83
N LYS A 634 -52.29 12.94 38.26
CA LYS A 634 -53.69 13.39 38.21
C LYS A 634 -54.20 13.55 39.64
N SER A 635 -54.45 14.80 40.04
CA SER A 635 -55.15 15.16 41.26
C SER A 635 -56.51 14.48 41.28
N ARG A 636 -56.71 13.50 42.17
CA ARG A 636 -58.04 13.09 42.57
C ARG A 636 -58.55 14.15 43.53
N ASN A 637 -59.51 14.97 43.09
CA ASN A 637 -60.34 15.73 44.01
C ASN A 637 -61.08 14.71 44.89
N ILE A 638 -60.81 14.76 46.18
CA ILE A 638 -61.51 13.99 47.20
C ILE A 638 -62.83 14.74 47.45
N ASP A 639 -63.95 14.09 47.19
CA ASP A 639 -65.28 14.59 47.53
C ASP A 639 -65.58 14.24 48.99
N PHE A 640 -65.74 15.27 49.82
CA PHE A 640 -65.99 15.15 51.26
C PHE A 640 -67.49 15.12 51.62
N SER A 641 -68.40 14.98 50.64
CA SER A 641 -69.84 15.00 50.89
C SER A 641 -70.47 13.70 51.42
N ILE A 642 -69.67 12.66 51.71
CA ILE A 642 -70.17 11.37 52.23
C ILE A 642 -69.57 11.05 53.60
N ILE A 643 -69.71 11.96 54.57
CA ILE A 643 -69.73 11.61 56.00
C ILE A 643 -70.78 12.52 56.65
N GLY A 644 -72.01 12.00 56.80
CA GLY A 644 -73.08 12.74 57.46
C GLY A 644 -74.47 12.15 57.24
N LYS A 645 -74.73 10.97 57.82
CA LYS A 645 -75.94 10.60 58.58
C LYS A 645 -75.89 9.14 59.01
#